data_AF-A0A7J6W2A6-F1
#
_entry.id   AF-A0A7J6W2A6-F1
#
_cell.length_a   1.000
_cell.length_b   1.000
_cell.length_c   1.000
_cell.angle_alpha   90.00
_cell.angle_beta   90.00
_cell.angle_gamma   90.00
#
_symmetry.space_group_name_H-M   'P 1'
#
loop_
_entity.id
_entity.type
_entity.pdbx_description
1 polymer ?
#
loop_
_entity_poly.entity_id
_entity_poly.type
_entity_poly.pdbx_seq_one_letter_code
_entity_poly.pdbx_strand_id
1 'polypeptide(L)'
;MCKVSLLVCLVLVASVFVEYVVAKQHQHHEPKVKFYELKKGNLSVKFTNRGASIASVIVPDKNGKLADIILGYDSVEGYANNTPHLGSIVGRVANRIGGAKFTLNGITYKLIANEGNNTLHGGPGGFGDVVWRVSKYEKDAQSPFITFAYRSFDGEQRFPGDVSVYVTYKLLGYQKLSVIMKAKAINKATPVNIINHAYWNLHGHNTGNILSHTVQLFASKVTPTDNASIPTGEIVPVENTPFDFLKPQTVGSRIDKIPSGYDINYVIDGPNDHKMKKVAIVHDSKSGRVMKLWSNSPGVQFYTSNGLINIKGKGGVVYGPRAALCLETQGFPDAVNHPNFPSVIVNPGKTFKHLMLFQFSAKGTEFAAVAAKHDEHHEPKVKFYQLKKGNFSVTLTNRGATIASVIVPDKNGKLADVVLGFDSVEEYANNTQYFGAIVGRVANRISGAKFTLNGVTYKLIANEGNNTLHGGPKGFGDVVWRVSEYVKNDRFPYITFAYRSFDGEQRFPGDLSVYVTYKLLGYQKLGVAMTAKALNKATPVNIVNHAYWNLHGHNTGNILSQKIQLFASKVTPTDDAAIPTGKIIPVKNTPFDFLKLRTVGSRINKLPSGYNINYVVDGPANDQKLKKVAIVQDPKSGRVMKLWSNAPGVQFYTSYWLKNIKGKGGYIYQSSAALCLETQGFPDAVNHPNFPSVIVNPGKTFKHFMLFEFSTKI
;
A
#
# COMPACT_ATOMS: atom_id res chain seq x y z
N MET A 1 -30.20 9.76 80.65
CA MET A 1 -29.57 10.36 79.45
C MET A 1 -28.52 9.43 78.78
N CYS A 2 -28.61 8.09 78.92
CA CYS A 2 -27.56 7.17 78.42
C CYS A 2 -27.96 6.34 77.17
N LYS A 3 -29.23 6.41 76.72
CA LYS A 3 -29.70 5.63 75.55
C LYS A 3 -29.76 6.42 74.23
N VAL A 4 -29.69 7.75 74.28
CA VAL A 4 -29.73 8.61 73.08
C VAL A 4 -28.31 8.84 72.51
N SER A 5 -27.28 8.93 73.35
CA SER A 5 -25.89 9.10 72.88
C SER A 5 -25.32 7.86 72.19
N LEU A 6 -25.77 6.65 72.55
CA LEU A 6 -25.26 5.42 71.92
C LEU A 6 -25.81 5.23 70.49
N LEU A 7 -27.07 5.61 70.26
CA LEU A 7 -27.72 5.50 68.94
C LEU A 7 -27.18 6.55 67.96
N VAL A 8 -26.88 7.76 68.43
CA VAL A 8 -26.27 8.82 67.62
C VAL A 8 -24.82 8.48 67.26
N CYS A 9 -24.04 7.89 68.18
CA CYS A 9 -22.69 7.40 67.87
C CYS A 9 -22.69 6.20 66.90
N LEU A 10 -23.63 5.27 67.00
CA LEU A 10 -23.73 4.12 66.08
C LEU A 10 -24.14 4.55 64.66
N VAL A 11 -25.01 5.56 64.52
CA VAL A 11 -25.41 6.11 63.21
C VAL A 11 -24.28 6.92 62.58
N LEU A 12 -23.52 7.71 63.35
CA LEU A 12 -22.34 8.45 62.86
C LEU A 12 -21.18 7.53 62.48
N VAL A 13 -20.93 6.46 63.25
CA VAL A 13 -19.89 5.47 62.89
C VAL A 13 -20.31 4.68 61.66
N ALA A 14 -21.59 4.33 61.51
CA ALA A 14 -22.11 3.66 60.30
C ALA A 14 -22.09 4.56 59.07
N SER A 15 -22.40 5.85 59.17
CA SER A 15 -22.32 6.79 58.03
C SER A 15 -20.88 7.04 57.59
N VAL A 16 -19.93 7.15 58.53
CA VAL A 16 -18.50 7.28 58.23
C VAL A 16 -17.92 5.97 57.69
N PHE A 17 -18.39 4.80 58.15
CA PHE A 17 -17.98 3.51 57.58
C PHE A 17 -18.57 3.27 56.18
N VAL A 18 -19.81 3.69 55.92
CA VAL A 18 -20.41 3.63 54.58
C VAL A 18 -19.73 4.61 53.64
N GLU A 19 -19.41 5.83 54.06
CA GLU A 19 -18.60 6.77 53.24
C GLU A 19 -17.17 6.25 53.02
N TYR A 20 -16.54 5.62 54.01
CA TYR A 20 -15.21 5.01 53.88
C TYR A 20 -15.21 3.75 52.99
N VAL A 21 -16.27 2.94 53.03
CA VAL A 21 -16.46 1.74 52.21
C VAL A 21 -16.88 2.10 50.78
N VAL A 22 -17.71 3.13 50.58
CA VAL A 22 -18.03 3.69 49.26
C VAL A 22 -16.81 4.38 48.65
N ALA A 23 -15.99 5.07 49.45
CA ALA A 23 -14.70 5.63 49.01
C ALA A 23 -13.66 4.53 48.68
N LYS A 24 -13.70 3.37 49.34
CA LYS A 24 -12.85 2.20 49.00
C LYS A 24 -13.38 1.35 47.84
N GLN A 25 -14.69 1.26 47.64
CA GLN A 25 -15.29 0.56 46.48
C GLN A 25 -15.23 1.40 45.19
N HIS A 26 -15.02 2.71 45.30
CA HIS A 26 -14.67 3.59 44.17
C HIS A 26 -13.18 3.98 44.14
N GLN A 27 -12.28 3.09 44.55
CA GLN A 27 -10.93 3.08 43.94
C GLN A 27 -11.04 2.54 42.51
N HIS A 28 -11.72 3.28 41.62
CA HIS A 28 -11.36 3.23 40.22
C HIS A 28 -9.92 3.73 40.15
N HIS A 29 -8.96 2.82 40.04
CA HIS A 29 -7.61 3.17 39.64
C HIS A 29 -7.73 4.05 38.40
N GLU A 30 -7.48 5.36 38.55
CA GLU A 30 -7.42 6.26 37.41
C GLU A 30 -6.44 5.64 36.40
N PRO A 31 -6.83 5.48 35.13
CA PRO A 31 -5.99 4.81 34.16
C PRO A 31 -4.67 5.55 34.04
N LYS A 32 -3.58 4.90 34.49
CA LYS A 32 -2.23 5.48 34.47
C LYS A 32 -1.91 6.03 33.07
N VAL A 33 -1.58 7.32 33.00
CA VAL A 33 -1.17 7.95 31.75
C VAL A 33 0.21 7.42 31.35
N LYS A 34 0.33 6.91 30.12
CA LYS A 34 1.59 6.36 29.61
C LYS A 34 1.64 6.39 28.09
N PHE A 35 2.84 6.19 27.55
CA PHE A 35 3.04 5.99 26.12
C PHE A 35 2.83 4.54 25.69
N TYR A 36 2.40 4.38 24.45
CA TYR A 36 2.22 3.14 23.71
C TYR A 36 2.92 3.29 22.37
N GLU A 37 3.47 2.21 21.80
CA GLU A 37 4.19 2.28 20.53
C GLU A 37 3.71 1.19 19.58
N LEU A 38 3.48 1.57 18.34
CA LEU A 38 3.31 0.63 17.25
C LEU A 38 4.49 0.80 16.29
N LYS A 39 5.10 -0.31 15.88
CA LYS A 39 6.20 -0.32 14.92
C LYS A 39 5.91 -1.29 13.79
N LYS A 40 6.19 -0.88 12.55
CA LYS A 40 6.12 -1.74 11.37
C LYS A 40 7.14 -1.29 10.33
N GLY A 41 8.21 -2.05 10.18
CA GLY A 41 9.36 -1.64 9.37
C GLY A 41 9.97 -0.35 9.92
N ASN A 42 10.16 0.64 9.04
CA ASN A 42 10.74 1.95 9.40
C ASN A 42 9.71 2.96 9.93
N LEU A 43 8.42 2.60 9.98
CA LEU A 43 7.40 3.42 10.61
C LEU A 43 7.27 3.03 12.09
N SER A 44 7.62 3.95 12.99
CA SER A 44 7.28 3.86 14.41
C SER A 44 6.32 5.02 14.75
N VAL A 45 5.29 4.71 15.51
CA VAL A 45 4.32 5.71 15.98
C VAL A 45 4.10 5.51 17.47
N LYS A 46 4.32 6.57 18.26
CA LYS A 46 4.02 6.59 19.70
C LYS A 46 2.72 7.33 19.96
N PHE A 47 1.98 6.86 20.95
CA PHE A 47 0.70 7.41 21.37
C PHE A 47 0.69 7.58 22.88
N THR A 48 -0.06 8.54 23.41
CA THR A 48 -0.42 8.59 24.83
C THR A 48 -1.93 8.43 24.98
N ASN A 49 -2.38 7.84 26.08
CA ASN A 49 -3.81 7.77 26.38
C ASN A 49 -4.40 9.10 26.87
N ARG A 50 -3.59 10.11 27.18
CA ARG A 50 -4.09 11.50 27.34
C ARG A 50 -4.45 12.06 25.96
N GLY A 51 -5.72 12.42 25.77
CA GLY A 51 -6.26 12.90 24.49
C GLY A 51 -6.22 11.89 23.34
N ALA A 52 -5.95 10.60 23.62
CA ALA A 52 -5.62 9.59 22.62
C ALA A 52 -4.58 10.10 21.58
N SER A 53 -3.60 10.88 22.07
CA SER A 53 -2.75 11.72 21.22
C SER A 53 -1.66 10.93 20.51
N ILE A 54 -1.35 11.28 19.26
CA ILE A 54 -0.13 10.83 18.57
C ILE A 54 1.03 11.68 19.08
N ALA A 55 2.03 11.05 19.69
CA ALA A 55 3.17 11.74 20.29
C ALA A 55 4.43 11.76 19.43
N SER A 56 4.58 10.76 18.55
CA SER A 56 5.72 10.63 17.65
C SER A 56 5.32 9.89 16.38
N VAL A 57 5.84 10.31 15.23
CA VAL A 57 5.75 9.58 13.95
C VAL A 57 7.13 9.59 13.33
N ILE A 58 7.83 8.46 13.39
CA ILE A 58 9.19 8.31 12.87
C ILE A 58 9.15 7.65 11.50
N VAL A 59 9.75 8.31 10.50
CA VAL A 59 9.86 7.81 9.12
C VAL A 59 11.20 8.18 8.46
N PRO A 60 11.70 7.38 7.50
CA PRO A 60 12.94 7.64 6.78
C PRO A 60 12.81 8.79 5.77
N ASP A 61 13.87 9.58 5.64
CA ASP A 61 14.09 10.50 4.52
C ASP A 61 14.64 9.78 3.28
N LYS A 62 14.92 10.52 2.21
CA LYS A 62 15.48 10.04 0.92
C LYS A 62 16.80 9.27 1.03
N ASN A 63 17.52 9.44 2.14
CA ASN A 63 18.79 8.77 2.44
C ASN A 63 18.63 7.65 3.48
N GLY A 64 17.40 7.35 3.92
CA GLY A 64 17.11 6.36 4.95
C GLY A 64 17.18 6.89 6.38
N LYS A 65 17.55 8.16 6.59
CA LYS A 65 17.65 8.74 7.94
C LYS A 65 16.27 8.92 8.55
N LEU A 66 16.05 8.27 9.68
CA LEU A 66 14.82 8.38 10.45
C LEU A 66 14.75 9.74 11.14
N ALA A 67 13.58 10.38 11.12
CA ALA A 67 13.26 11.50 11.98
C ALA A 67 11.80 11.44 12.40
N ASP A 68 11.52 12.00 13.57
CA ASP A 68 10.15 12.25 14.02
C ASP A 68 9.60 13.49 13.30
N ILE A 69 8.51 13.30 12.56
CA ILE A 69 7.94 14.31 11.65
C ILE A 69 6.70 15.00 12.22
N ILE A 70 6.42 14.83 13.51
CA ILE A 70 5.37 15.60 14.18
C ILE A 70 5.90 16.32 15.41
N LEU A 71 5.32 17.47 15.76
CA LEU A 71 5.58 18.12 17.04
C LEU A 71 4.96 17.31 18.20
N GLY A 72 5.44 17.55 19.42
CA GLY A 72 4.91 16.91 20.62
C GLY A 72 5.81 17.11 21.84
N TYR A 73 5.59 16.32 22.89
CA TYR A 73 6.37 16.31 24.12
C TYR A 73 7.04 14.95 24.38
N ASP A 74 8.13 14.95 25.16
CA ASP A 74 8.84 13.71 25.56
C ASP A 74 8.14 12.97 26.72
N SER A 75 7.41 13.70 27.56
CA SER A 75 6.84 13.17 28.82
C SER A 75 5.32 13.25 28.84
N VAL A 76 4.69 12.44 29.68
CA VAL A 76 3.23 12.43 29.85
C VAL A 76 2.72 13.69 30.54
N GLU A 77 3.55 14.31 31.38
CA GLU A 77 3.28 15.60 32.03
C GLU A 77 3.20 16.73 31.01
N GLY A 78 4.04 16.70 29.97
CA GLY A 78 3.93 17.63 28.83
C GLY A 78 2.55 17.53 28.15
N TYR A 79 2.04 16.32 27.98
CA TYR A 79 0.68 16.11 27.46
C TYR A 79 -0.43 16.47 28.45
N ALA A 80 -0.14 16.56 29.75
CA ALA A 80 -1.11 17.01 30.74
C ALA A 80 -1.44 18.50 30.60
N ASN A 81 -0.49 19.29 30.08
CA ASN A 81 -0.57 20.73 29.85
C ASN A 81 -0.51 21.06 28.34
N ASN A 82 -1.10 20.21 27.49
CA ASN A 82 -1.08 20.33 26.03
C ASN A 82 -2.06 21.39 25.50
N THR A 83 -1.86 22.66 25.87
CA THR A 83 -2.75 23.76 25.47
C THR A 83 -2.92 23.92 23.95
N PRO A 84 -1.95 23.59 23.07
CA PRO A 84 -2.14 23.64 21.62
C PRO A 84 -2.75 22.35 21.03
N HIS A 85 -3.13 21.38 21.86
CA HIS A 85 -3.65 20.07 21.44
C HIS A 85 -2.71 19.31 20.47
N LEU A 86 -1.39 19.42 20.64
CA LEU A 86 -0.39 18.74 19.82
C LEU A 86 -0.70 17.23 19.72
N GLY A 87 -1.08 16.77 18.52
CA GLY A 87 -1.33 15.36 18.23
C GLY A 87 -2.62 14.76 18.80
N SER A 88 -3.42 15.54 19.53
CA SER A 88 -4.60 15.05 20.24
C SER A 88 -5.77 14.71 19.33
N ILE A 89 -6.64 13.83 19.80
CA ILE A 89 -7.99 13.70 19.27
C ILE A 89 -8.85 14.79 19.89
N VAL A 90 -9.46 15.61 19.04
CA VAL A 90 -10.25 16.77 19.48
C VAL A 90 -11.73 16.54 19.19
N GLY A 91 -12.58 16.99 20.11
CA GLY A 91 -14.03 16.80 20.13
C GLY A 91 -14.61 17.24 21.49
N ARG A 92 -15.92 17.20 21.73
CA ARG A 92 -16.98 16.55 20.94
C ARG A 92 -17.23 17.17 19.56
N VAL A 93 -17.02 18.48 19.44
CA VAL A 93 -17.06 19.22 18.16
C VAL A 93 -15.74 19.96 17.97
N ALA A 94 -14.98 19.54 16.95
CA ALA A 94 -13.75 20.19 16.54
C ALA A 94 -14.00 21.55 15.87
N ASN A 95 -12.98 22.41 15.93
CA ASN A 95 -13.01 23.81 15.53
C ASN A 95 -14.06 24.61 16.34
N ARG A 96 -14.47 25.77 15.83
CA ARG A 96 -15.29 26.73 16.58
C ARG A 96 -16.79 26.48 16.44
N ILE A 97 -17.52 26.80 17.51
CA ILE A 97 -18.96 27.04 17.52
C ILE A 97 -19.19 28.50 17.89
N GLY A 98 -19.82 29.25 16.99
CA GLY A 98 -20.05 30.69 17.11
C GLY A 98 -20.92 31.05 18.31
N GLY A 99 -20.50 32.05 19.07
CA GLY A 99 -21.22 32.52 20.26
C GLY A 99 -21.37 31.48 21.37
N ALA A 100 -20.57 30.41 21.32
CA ALA A 100 -20.62 29.28 22.24
C ALA A 100 -22.05 28.73 22.41
N LYS A 101 -22.83 28.67 21.33
CA LYS A 101 -24.20 28.17 21.37
C LYS A 101 -24.64 27.59 20.04
N PHE A 102 -25.65 26.72 20.10
CA PHE A 102 -26.38 26.26 18.92
C PHE A 102 -27.81 25.86 19.31
N THR A 103 -28.69 25.76 18.32
CA THR A 103 -30.07 25.29 18.52
C THR A 103 -30.26 23.92 17.90
N LEU A 104 -30.77 22.96 18.66
CA LEU A 104 -31.09 21.62 18.18
C LEU A 104 -32.48 21.23 18.68
N ASN A 105 -33.37 20.86 17.75
CA ASN A 105 -34.77 20.49 18.04
C ASN A 105 -35.50 21.55 18.89
N GLY A 106 -35.30 22.84 18.58
CA GLY A 106 -35.94 23.96 19.28
C GLY A 106 -35.30 24.33 20.63
N ILE A 107 -34.30 23.58 21.11
CA ILE A 107 -33.60 23.86 22.37
C ILE A 107 -32.28 24.58 22.06
N THR A 108 -32.07 25.75 22.67
CA THR A 108 -30.77 26.44 22.61
C THR A 108 -29.83 25.89 23.67
N TYR A 109 -28.71 25.32 23.24
CA TYR A 109 -27.63 24.89 24.12
C TYR A 109 -26.57 25.98 24.21
N LYS A 110 -26.27 26.43 25.43
CA LYS A 110 -25.14 27.33 25.72
C LYS A 110 -23.95 26.50 26.20
N LEU A 111 -22.90 26.48 25.40
CA LEU A 111 -21.64 25.81 25.66
C LEU A 111 -20.73 26.66 26.56
N ILE A 112 -19.60 26.08 26.95
CA ILE A 112 -18.57 26.81 27.68
C ILE A 112 -17.65 27.50 26.65
N ALA A 113 -17.60 28.82 26.68
CA ALA A 113 -16.66 29.58 25.85
C ALA A 113 -15.23 29.43 26.41
N ASN A 114 -14.28 29.16 25.53
CA ASN A 114 -12.85 29.07 25.84
C ASN A 114 -11.96 29.86 24.88
N GLU A 115 -12.56 30.52 23.89
CA GLU A 115 -11.86 31.43 22.99
C GLU A 115 -12.78 32.62 22.66
N GLY A 116 -12.55 33.74 23.35
CA GLY A 116 -13.46 34.89 23.29
C GLY A 116 -14.89 34.48 23.66
N ASN A 117 -15.84 34.76 22.76
CA ASN A 117 -17.25 34.39 22.93
C ASN A 117 -17.60 33.01 22.33
N ASN A 118 -16.61 32.27 21.83
CA ASN A 118 -16.81 31.02 21.07
C ASN A 118 -16.36 29.81 21.88
N THR A 119 -16.90 28.64 21.52
CA THR A 119 -16.38 27.35 21.99
C THR A 119 -15.47 26.77 20.91
N LEU A 120 -14.19 26.62 21.21
CA LEU A 120 -13.19 26.01 20.36
C LEU A 120 -12.92 24.56 20.83
N HIS A 121 -12.85 23.63 19.89
CA HIS A 121 -12.32 22.28 20.09
C HIS A 121 -13.04 21.46 21.18
N GLY A 122 -14.33 21.73 21.38
CA GLY A 122 -15.18 21.03 22.34
C GLY A 122 -15.21 21.65 23.74
N GLY A 123 -14.54 22.78 23.96
CA GLY A 123 -14.52 23.47 25.24
C GLY A 123 -13.37 23.05 26.17
N PRO A 124 -13.26 23.68 27.35
CA PRO A 124 -12.18 23.40 28.30
C PRO A 124 -12.35 22.02 28.94
N GLY A 125 -11.42 21.09 28.73
CA GLY A 125 -11.63 19.70 29.14
C GLY A 125 -12.28 18.84 28.04
N GLY A 126 -12.16 19.26 26.78
CA GLY A 126 -12.60 18.49 25.62
C GLY A 126 -11.83 17.19 25.44
N PHE A 127 -12.08 16.47 24.34
CA PHE A 127 -11.53 15.14 24.11
C PHE A 127 -10.00 15.07 24.12
N GLY A 128 -9.32 16.18 23.82
CA GLY A 128 -7.86 16.28 23.86
C GLY A 128 -7.30 16.33 25.29
N ASP A 129 -8.11 16.75 26.26
CA ASP A 129 -7.69 17.05 27.63
C ASP A 129 -7.97 15.91 28.59
N VAL A 130 -8.70 14.88 28.19
CA VAL A 130 -9.13 13.78 29.07
C VAL A 130 -8.25 12.54 28.93
N VAL A 131 -8.27 11.67 29.93
CA VAL A 131 -7.59 10.37 29.87
C VAL A 131 -8.52 9.32 29.27
N TRP A 132 -8.10 8.74 28.14
CA TRP A 132 -8.83 7.69 27.45
C TRP A 132 -8.48 6.31 28.03
N ARG A 133 -9.46 5.40 28.04
CA ARG A 133 -9.19 4.00 28.33
C ARG A 133 -8.61 3.32 27.09
N VAL A 134 -7.52 2.58 27.23
CA VAL A 134 -7.06 1.68 26.16
C VAL A 134 -7.94 0.44 26.16
N SER A 135 -8.84 0.30 25.18
CA SER A 135 -9.75 -0.84 25.09
C SER A 135 -9.12 -2.04 24.40
N LYS A 136 -8.13 -1.83 23.51
CA LYS A 136 -7.39 -2.89 22.84
C LYS A 136 -6.00 -2.41 22.40
N TYR A 137 -4.99 -3.25 22.53
CA TYR A 137 -3.63 -2.94 22.10
C TYR A 137 -2.93 -4.22 21.60
N GLU A 138 -2.64 -4.26 20.31
CA GLU A 138 -2.07 -5.41 19.59
C GLU A 138 -0.83 -4.95 18.82
N LYS A 139 0.32 -4.90 19.50
CA LYS A 139 1.56 -4.39 18.91
C LYS A 139 2.26 -5.38 17.97
N ASP A 140 2.06 -6.68 18.18
CA ASP A 140 2.75 -7.76 17.45
C ASP A 140 1.90 -8.38 16.33
N ALA A 141 0.69 -7.86 16.10
CA ALA A 141 -0.18 -8.31 15.03
C ALA A 141 0.40 -7.98 13.63
N GLN A 142 -0.02 -8.70 12.59
CA GLN A 142 0.40 -8.41 11.20
C GLN A 142 0.11 -6.95 10.78
N SER A 143 -0.96 -6.37 11.33
CA SER A 143 -1.24 -4.93 11.25
C SER A 143 -1.42 -4.39 12.66
N PRO A 144 -0.32 -3.96 13.31
CA PRO A 144 -0.34 -3.49 14.69
C PRO A 144 -1.36 -2.38 14.90
N PHE A 145 -2.09 -2.41 16.02
CA PHE A 145 -3.10 -1.39 16.30
C PHE A 145 -3.32 -1.16 17.79
N ILE A 146 -3.85 0.02 18.10
CA ILE A 146 -4.32 0.41 19.43
C ILE A 146 -5.69 1.07 19.30
N THR A 147 -6.60 0.78 20.22
CA THR A 147 -7.92 1.42 20.31
C THR A 147 -8.10 2.08 21.66
N PHE A 148 -8.36 3.37 21.63
CA PHE A 148 -8.75 4.19 22.76
C PHE A 148 -10.28 4.31 22.80
N ALA A 149 -10.85 4.35 24.00
CA ALA A 149 -12.27 4.50 24.24
C ALA A 149 -12.52 5.56 25.31
N TYR A 150 -13.53 6.39 25.09
CA TYR A 150 -13.99 7.41 26.02
C TYR A 150 -15.52 7.48 25.99
N ARG A 151 -16.13 7.79 27.14
CA ARG A 151 -17.56 8.07 27.26
C ARG A 151 -17.69 9.52 27.70
N SER A 152 -18.27 10.32 26.81
CA SER A 152 -18.63 11.71 27.06
C SER A 152 -20.07 11.71 27.56
N PHE A 153 -20.31 12.16 28.79
CA PHE A 153 -21.64 12.09 29.40
C PHE A 153 -22.57 13.24 28.95
N ASP A 154 -23.87 13.10 29.14
CA ASP A 154 -24.86 14.16 28.88
C ASP A 154 -24.56 15.41 29.72
N GLY A 155 -24.40 16.55 29.06
CA GLY A 155 -24.01 17.81 29.70
C GLY A 155 -22.50 18.01 29.83
N GLU A 156 -21.65 17.07 29.41
CA GLU A 156 -20.21 17.30 29.34
C GLU A 156 -19.90 18.45 28.39
N GLN A 157 -19.20 19.47 28.88
CA GLN A 157 -18.99 20.75 28.18
C GLN A 157 -20.30 21.41 27.74
N ARG A 158 -21.41 21.06 28.41
CA ARG A 158 -22.80 21.46 28.12
C ARG A 158 -23.35 20.97 26.77
N PHE A 159 -22.71 19.99 26.14
CA PHE A 159 -23.29 19.31 24.99
C PHE A 159 -24.37 18.31 25.44
N PRO A 160 -25.50 18.20 24.72
CA PRO A 160 -26.54 17.24 25.05
C PRO A 160 -26.11 15.81 24.73
N GLY A 161 -26.60 14.85 25.50
CA GLY A 161 -26.54 13.41 25.23
C GLY A 161 -25.22 12.75 25.58
N ASP A 162 -25.34 11.48 25.94
CA ASP A 162 -24.22 10.56 26.13
C ASP A 162 -23.64 10.15 24.77
N VAL A 163 -22.32 10.17 24.65
CA VAL A 163 -21.59 9.72 23.45
C VAL A 163 -20.49 8.73 23.82
N SER A 164 -20.56 7.53 23.24
CA SER A 164 -19.47 6.56 23.30
C SER A 164 -18.55 6.75 22.10
N VAL A 165 -17.26 6.98 22.36
CA VAL A 165 -16.26 7.31 21.34
C VAL A 165 -15.13 6.29 21.34
N TYR A 166 -14.70 5.89 20.14
CA TYR A 166 -13.61 4.96 19.91
C TYR A 166 -12.66 5.51 18.84
N VAL A 167 -11.35 5.48 19.13
CA VAL A 167 -10.31 5.87 18.19
C VAL A 167 -9.33 4.72 18.03
N THR A 168 -9.24 4.18 16.82
CA THR A 168 -8.28 3.13 16.48
C THR A 168 -7.17 3.70 15.59
N TYR A 169 -5.93 3.59 16.06
CA TYR A 169 -4.74 3.79 15.24
C TYR A 169 -4.20 2.44 14.79
N LYS A 170 -3.89 2.31 13.50
CA LYS A 170 -3.46 1.03 12.90
C LYS A 170 -2.39 1.22 11.84
N LEU A 171 -1.32 0.43 11.94
CA LEU A 171 -0.25 0.39 10.94
C LEU A 171 -0.59 -0.62 9.83
N LEU A 172 -0.80 -0.12 8.60
CA LEU A 172 -1.19 -0.92 7.43
C LEU A 172 -0.03 -1.00 6.43
N GLY A 173 0.17 -2.18 5.81
CA GLY A 173 1.18 -2.36 4.76
C GLY A 173 2.55 -1.75 5.11
N TYR A 174 3.20 -1.13 4.12
CA TYR A 174 4.43 -0.35 4.28
C TYR A 174 4.12 1.14 4.48
N GLN A 175 4.61 1.72 5.59
CA GLN A 175 4.54 3.15 5.92
C GLN A 175 3.16 3.80 5.79
N LYS A 176 2.10 3.11 6.22
CA LYS A 176 0.75 3.69 6.30
C LYS A 176 0.23 3.66 7.73
N LEU A 177 -0.33 4.78 8.17
CA LEU A 177 -1.04 4.94 9.43
C LEU A 177 -2.52 5.22 9.13
N SER A 178 -3.40 4.36 9.62
CA SER A 178 -4.84 4.56 9.56
C SER A 178 -5.36 5.04 10.91
N VAL A 179 -6.22 6.06 10.89
CA VAL A 179 -6.96 6.55 12.06
C VAL A 179 -8.44 6.32 11.81
N ILE A 180 -9.11 5.64 12.73
CA ILE A 180 -10.54 5.32 12.64
C ILE A 180 -11.22 5.88 13.87
N MET A 181 -12.04 6.90 13.69
CA MET A 181 -12.82 7.55 14.73
C MET A 181 -14.28 7.14 14.59
N LYS A 182 -14.87 6.60 15.65
CA LYS A 182 -16.28 6.24 15.72
C LYS A 182 -16.89 6.88 16.94
N ALA A 183 -18.09 7.44 16.80
CA ALA A 183 -18.86 7.94 17.91
C ALA A 183 -20.32 7.54 17.75
N LYS A 184 -20.95 7.16 18.87
CA LYS A 184 -22.36 6.76 18.92
C LYS A 184 -23.07 7.61 19.97
N ALA A 185 -24.05 8.40 19.52
CA ALA A 185 -25.01 9.03 20.42
C ALA A 185 -25.89 7.95 21.05
N ILE A 186 -26.01 7.96 22.37
CA ILE A 186 -26.66 6.88 23.12
C ILE A 186 -28.13 7.21 23.40
N ASN A 187 -28.41 8.40 23.92
CA ASN A 187 -29.74 8.75 24.45
C ASN A 187 -30.36 10.02 23.83
N LYS A 188 -29.55 10.99 23.37
CA LYS A 188 -30.03 12.23 22.73
C LYS A 188 -29.25 12.53 21.45
N ALA A 189 -29.89 13.25 20.53
CA ALA A 189 -29.21 13.79 19.36
C ALA A 189 -28.18 14.84 19.79
N THR A 190 -27.01 14.85 19.16
CA THR A 190 -25.92 15.74 19.55
C THR A 190 -24.95 15.99 18.39
N PRO A 191 -24.32 17.17 18.30
CA PRO A 191 -23.28 17.39 17.29
C PRO A 191 -22.02 16.59 17.63
N VAL A 192 -21.42 15.97 16.61
CA VAL A 192 -20.15 15.26 16.71
C VAL A 192 -19.29 15.59 15.49
N ASN A 193 -18.11 16.17 15.74
CA ASN A 193 -17.07 16.41 14.75
C ASN A 193 -15.72 16.12 15.41
N ILE A 194 -15.05 15.04 15.02
CA ILE A 194 -13.84 14.56 15.70
C ILE A 194 -12.68 14.57 14.71
N ILE A 195 -11.55 15.14 15.11
CA ILE A 195 -10.34 15.26 14.28
C ILE A 195 -9.12 14.66 14.97
N ASN A 196 -8.04 14.48 14.22
CA ASN A 196 -6.69 14.31 14.75
C ASN A 196 -5.88 15.59 14.50
N HIS A 197 -5.36 16.19 15.56
CA HIS A 197 -4.71 17.50 15.54
C HIS A 197 -3.17 17.38 15.49
N ALA A 198 -2.65 16.49 14.63
CA ALA A 198 -1.21 16.31 14.46
C ALA A 198 -0.57 17.50 13.71
N TYR A 199 0.54 17.99 14.29
CA TYR A 199 1.35 19.08 13.76
C TYR A 199 2.54 18.51 12.98
N TRP A 200 2.46 18.51 11.65
CA TRP A 200 3.43 17.87 10.76
C TRP A 200 4.58 18.81 10.37
N ASN A 201 5.81 18.35 10.59
CA ASN A 201 7.01 18.90 9.97
C ASN A 201 7.81 17.75 9.34
N LEU A 202 7.62 17.54 8.03
CA LEU A 202 8.23 16.43 7.29
C LEU A 202 9.77 16.47 7.25
N HIS A 203 10.41 17.61 7.51
CA HIS A 203 11.87 17.66 7.59
C HIS A 203 12.35 17.07 8.92
N GLY A 204 11.60 17.34 9.99
CA GLY A 204 11.76 16.81 11.34
C GLY A 204 11.23 17.85 12.34
N HIS A 205 10.69 17.41 13.47
CA HIS A 205 10.07 18.30 14.46
C HIS A 205 11.04 19.37 15.03
N ASN A 206 12.34 19.15 14.94
CA ASN A 206 13.39 20.00 15.48
C ASN A 206 14.06 20.90 14.43
N THR A 207 13.42 21.12 13.28
CA THR A 207 14.09 21.71 12.11
C THR A 207 13.63 23.12 11.73
N GLY A 208 12.85 23.75 12.59
CA GLY A 208 12.32 25.10 12.36
C GLY A 208 10.98 25.09 11.63
N ASN A 209 10.79 26.02 10.68
CA ASN A 209 9.50 26.25 10.04
C ASN A 209 9.23 25.34 8.82
N ILE A 210 7.96 25.27 8.40
CA ILE A 210 7.49 24.51 7.22
C ILE A 210 7.34 25.35 5.95
N LEU A 211 7.86 26.58 5.91
CA LEU A 211 7.60 27.48 4.78
C LEU A 211 8.13 26.93 3.45
N SER A 212 9.17 26.08 3.48
CA SER A 212 9.70 25.39 2.29
C SER A 212 8.93 24.15 1.86
N HIS A 213 7.97 23.67 2.66
CA HIS A 213 7.18 22.50 2.29
C HIS A 213 6.26 22.83 1.13
N THR A 214 6.09 21.88 0.22
CA THR A 214 5.08 21.96 -0.84
C THR A 214 3.83 21.22 -0.41
N VAL A 215 2.67 21.86 -0.56
CA VAL A 215 1.34 21.30 -0.27
C VAL A 215 0.53 21.29 -1.56
N GLN A 216 -0.26 20.24 -1.76
CA GLN A 216 -1.37 20.19 -2.73
C GLN A 216 -2.62 19.74 -1.98
N LEU A 217 -3.73 20.45 -2.16
CA LEU A 217 -5.04 20.15 -1.59
C LEU A 217 -6.02 19.81 -2.72
N PHE A 218 -6.80 18.75 -2.54
CA PHE A 218 -7.85 18.32 -3.48
C PHE A 218 -9.19 18.92 -3.04
N ALA A 219 -9.22 20.25 -3.02
CA ALA A 219 -10.32 21.05 -2.51
C ALA A 219 -10.37 22.38 -3.26
N SER A 220 -11.39 22.56 -4.10
CA SER A 220 -11.55 23.72 -4.97
C SER A 220 -12.23 24.92 -4.30
N LYS A 221 -12.69 24.78 -3.05
CA LYS A 221 -13.39 25.83 -2.31
C LYS A 221 -12.95 25.88 -0.85
N VAL A 222 -13.19 27.02 -0.21
CA VAL A 222 -13.00 27.24 1.24
C VAL A 222 -14.29 27.80 1.86
N THR A 223 -14.37 27.75 3.19
CA THR A 223 -15.40 28.44 3.98
C THR A 223 -14.78 29.68 4.65
N PRO A 224 -14.94 30.89 4.08
CA PRO A 224 -14.40 32.13 4.64
C PRO A 224 -14.90 32.38 6.06
N THR A 225 -14.10 33.08 6.85
CA THR A 225 -14.41 33.39 8.24
C THR A 225 -14.51 34.88 8.50
N ASP A 226 -15.22 35.25 9.56
CA ASP A 226 -15.21 36.59 10.13
C ASP A 226 -13.96 36.85 10.99
N ASN A 227 -13.92 38.02 11.65
CA ASN A 227 -12.81 38.43 12.52
C ASN A 227 -12.67 37.58 13.79
N ALA A 228 -13.68 36.79 14.15
CA ALA A 228 -13.64 35.83 15.26
C ALA A 228 -13.29 34.40 14.77
N SER A 229 -12.85 34.27 13.52
CA SER A 229 -12.54 33.01 12.85
C SER A 229 -13.75 32.06 12.77
N ILE A 230 -14.98 32.59 12.80
CA ILE A 230 -16.22 31.83 12.59
C ILE A 230 -16.57 31.86 11.11
N PRO A 231 -16.89 30.71 10.47
CA PRO A 231 -17.34 30.72 9.08
C PRO A 231 -18.53 31.65 8.86
N THR A 232 -18.57 32.33 7.72
CA THR A 232 -19.69 33.24 7.38
C THR A 232 -20.92 32.47 6.88
N GLY A 233 -20.77 31.18 6.59
CA GLY A 233 -21.75 30.35 5.87
C GLY A 233 -21.51 30.30 4.36
N GLU A 234 -20.63 31.14 3.81
CA GLU A 234 -20.29 31.12 2.39
C GLU A 234 -19.34 29.96 2.03
N ILE A 235 -19.40 29.53 0.77
CA ILE A 235 -18.47 28.57 0.18
C ILE A 235 -17.96 29.16 -1.13
N VAL A 236 -16.69 29.59 -1.14
CA VAL A 236 -16.10 30.35 -2.25
C VAL A 236 -14.96 29.58 -2.92
N PRO A 237 -14.74 29.73 -4.24
CA PRO A 237 -13.65 29.08 -4.94
C PRO A 237 -12.27 29.58 -4.48
N VAL A 238 -11.27 28.70 -4.52
CA VAL A 238 -9.88 29.06 -4.18
C VAL A 238 -9.11 29.62 -5.37
N GLU A 239 -9.58 29.40 -6.60
CA GLU A 239 -8.89 29.84 -7.82
C GLU A 239 -8.60 31.33 -7.80
N ASN A 240 -7.38 31.71 -8.21
CA ASN A 240 -6.89 33.10 -8.18
C ASN A 240 -6.79 33.75 -6.78
N THR A 241 -6.86 32.97 -5.70
CA THR A 241 -6.65 33.45 -4.32
C THR A 241 -5.32 32.93 -3.74
N PRO A 242 -4.84 33.48 -2.60
CA PRO A 242 -3.72 32.88 -1.86
C PRO A 242 -3.99 31.46 -1.35
N PHE A 243 -5.26 31.02 -1.30
CA PHE A 243 -5.68 29.69 -0.90
C PHE A 243 -5.62 28.65 -2.03
N ASP A 244 -5.19 29.01 -3.24
CA ASP A 244 -5.10 28.04 -4.35
C ASP A 244 -3.92 27.05 -4.19
N PHE A 245 -4.23 25.89 -3.63
CA PHE A 245 -3.36 24.70 -3.53
C PHE A 245 -3.82 23.54 -4.42
N LEU A 246 -4.66 23.79 -5.44
CA LEU A 246 -5.13 22.73 -6.36
C LEU A 246 -3.96 22.08 -7.11
N LYS A 247 -2.93 22.88 -7.39
CA LYS A 247 -1.61 22.42 -7.82
C LYS A 247 -0.63 22.52 -6.64
N PRO A 248 0.46 21.73 -6.63
CA PRO A 248 1.47 21.84 -5.58
C PRO A 248 2.04 23.25 -5.47
N GLN A 249 1.95 23.85 -4.28
CA GLN A 249 2.51 25.17 -3.96
C GLN A 249 3.33 25.11 -2.67
N THR A 250 4.42 25.87 -2.63
CA THR A 250 5.22 26.02 -1.40
C THR A 250 4.44 26.85 -0.39
N VAL A 251 4.38 26.43 0.88
CA VAL A 251 3.56 27.09 1.92
C VAL A 251 3.91 28.58 2.01
N GLY A 252 5.21 28.92 2.04
CA GLY A 252 5.68 30.29 2.13
C GLY A 252 5.41 31.17 0.89
N SER A 253 5.09 30.60 -0.26
CA SER A 253 5.05 31.36 -1.53
C SER A 253 3.98 32.47 -1.58
N ARG A 254 2.92 32.35 -0.77
CA ARG A 254 1.80 33.30 -0.73
C ARG A 254 1.34 33.62 0.69
N ILE A 255 2.02 33.09 1.71
CA ILE A 255 1.57 33.20 3.09
C ILE A 255 1.54 34.65 3.58
N ASP A 256 2.42 35.51 3.06
CA ASP A 256 2.48 36.93 3.42
C ASP A 256 1.25 37.72 2.94
N LYS A 257 0.47 37.16 2.00
CA LYS A 257 -0.83 37.74 1.60
C LYS A 257 -1.93 37.46 2.63
N ILE A 258 -1.67 36.60 3.61
CA ILE A 258 -2.57 36.25 4.70
C ILE A 258 -1.86 36.63 6.00
N PRO A 259 -2.16 37.77 6.63
CA PRO A 259 -1.37 38.31 7.75
C PRO A 259 -1.14 37.33 8.92
N SER A 260 -2.15 36.53 9.27
CA SER A 260 -2.05 35.48 10.31
C SER A 260 -1.56 34.14 9.76
N GLY A 261 -1.42 34.01 8.44
CA GLY A 261 -1.19 32.80 7.63
C GLY A 261 -2.36 31.83 7.63
N TYR A 262 -2.17 30.65 7.03
CA TYR A 262 -3.30 29.75 6.78
C TYR A 262 -3.85 29.18 8.08
N ASP A 263 -5.16 29.37 8.26
CA ASP A 263 -6.04 28.72 9.23
C ASP A 263 -7.46 28.73 8.66
N ILE A 264 -7.71 27.86 7.68
CA ILE A 264 -9.01 27.85 6.99
C ILE A 264 -9.46 26.43 6.64
N ASN A 265 -10.78 26.23 6.66
CA ASN A 265 -11.40 24.99 6.22
C ASN A 265 -11.57 24.98 4.69
N TYR A 266 -10.97 23.97 4.07
CA TYR A 266 -11.12 23.63 2.66
C TYR A 266 -12.23 22.61 2.47
N VAL A 267 -13.03 22.77 1.42
CA VAL A 267 -14.09 21.84 1.02
C VAL A 267 -13.53 20.78 0.08
N ILE A 268 -13.46 19.53 0.54
CA ILE A 268 -12.89 18.42 -0.23
C ILE A 268 -13.77 18.10 -1.45
N ASP A 269 -13.16 18.04 -2.62
CA ASP A 269 -13.88 17.88 -3.89
C ASP A 269 -14.63 16.53 -4.00
N GLY A 270 -15.67 16.50 -4.84
CA GLY A 270 -16.48 15.32 -5.12
C GLY A 270 -17.68 15.11 -4.19
N PRO A 271 -18.52 14.08 -4.43
CA PRO A 271 -19.78 13.91 -3.70
C PRO A 271 -19.58 13.64 -2.21
N ASN A 272 -20.46 14.14 -1.36
CA ASN A 272 -20.46 13.84 0.08
C ASN A 272 -21.09 12.46 0.34
N ASP A 273 -20.45 11.39 -0.17
CA ASP A 273 -20.93 10.01 -0.09
C ASP A 273 -20.21 9.18 0.99
N HIS A 274 -19.45 9.85 1.86
CA HIS A 274 -18.64 9.27 2.95
C HIS A 274 -17.63 8.19 2.48
N LYS A 275 -17.21 8.20 1.21
CA LYS A 275 -16.09 7.38 0.72
C LYS A 275 -14.75 8.07 0.94
N MET A 276 -13.69 7.26 1.04
CA MET A 276 -12.33 7.76 1.15
C MET A 276 -11.91 8.49 -0.14
N LYS A 277 -11.52 9.75 -0.01
CA LYS A 277 -10.99 10.59 -1.08
C LYS A 277 -9.58 11.03 -0.73
N LYS A 278 -8.77 11.33 -1.75
CA LYS A 278 -7.46 11.96 -1.51
C LYS A 278 -7.72 13.40 -1.08
N VAL A 279 -7.06 13.84 -0.02
CA VAL A 279 -7.24 15.16 0.58
C VAL A 279 -6.03 16.05 0.32
N ALA A 280 -4.83 15.51 0.60
CA ALA A 280 -3.61 16.30 0.53
C ALA A 280 -2.39 15.49 0.11
N ILE A 281 -1.41 16.19 -0.47
CA ILE A 281 -0.04 15.73 -0.63
C ILE A 281 0.87 16.81 -0.05
N VAL A 282 1.74 16.44 0.88
CA VAL A 282 2.75 17.31 1.49
C VAL A 282 4.13 16.75 1.16
N HIS A 283 5.06 17.60 0.78
CA HIS A 283 6.42 17.22 0.42
C HIS A 283 7.43 18.19 1.03
N ASP A 284 8.46 17.65 1.68
CA ASP A 284 9.66 18.41 2.04
C ASP A 284 10.77 18.09 1.05
N SER A 285 11.25 19.08 0.30
CA SER A 285 12.28 18.89 -0.72
C SER A 285 13.65 18.51 -0.13
N LYS A 286 13.94 18.96 1.10
CA LYS A 286 15.24 18.74 1.75
C LYS A 286 15.41 17.27 2.14
N SER A 287 14.52 16.74 2.97
CA SER A 287 14.48 15.31 3.34
C SER A 287 13.97 14.44 2.19
N GLY A 288 13.24 15.01 1.23
CA GLY A 288 12.50 14.27 0.22
C GLY A 288 11.24 13.59 0.76
N ARG A 289 10.92 13.65 2.06
CA ARG A 289 9.74 12.97 2.61
C ARG A 289 8.47 13.50 1.98
N VAL A 290 7.54 12.58 1.70
CA VAL A 290 6.21 12.85 1.16
C VAL A 290 5.18 12.22 2.09
N MET A 291 4.16 13.00 2.45
CA MET A 291 2.97 12.52 3.15
C MET A 291 1.76 12.68 2.23
N LYS A 292 0.99 11.61 2.04
CA LYS A 292 -0.30 11.65 1.34
C LYS A 292 -1.41 11.34 2.34
N LEU A 293 -2.49 12.11 2.30
CA LEU A 293 -3.64 11.95 3.18
C LEU A 293 -4.89 11.62 2.37
N TRP A 294 -5.63 10.60 2.82
CA TRP A 294 -7.00 10.34 2.39
C TRP A 294 -7.95 10.39 3.59
N SER A 295 -9.17 10.84 3.36
CA SER A 295 -10.24 10.86 4.36
C SER A 295 -11.62 10.73 3.72
N ASN A 296 -12.61 10.34 4.52
CA ASN A 296 -14.02 10.34 4.14
C ASN A 296 -14.80 11.58 4.63
N SER A 297 -14.12 12.54 5.24
CA SER A 297 -14.71 13.80 5.69
C SER A 297 -15.00 14.76 4.53
N PRO A 298 -15.96 15.69 4.70
CA PRO A 298 -16.29 16.69 3.69
C PRO A 298 -15.30 17.86 3.64
N GLY A 299 -14.59 18.16 4.72
CA GLY A 299 -13.63 19.28 4.79
C GLY A 299 -12.28 18.90 5.37
N VAL A 300 -11.33 19.83 5.28
CA VAL A 300 -10.01 19.77 5.93
C VAL A 300 -9.59 21.15 6.40
N GLN A 301 -9.30 21.30 7.70
CA GLN A 301 -8.61 22.50 8.20
C GLN A 301 -7.15 22.44 7.76
N PHE A 302 -6.68 23.49 7.08
CA PHE A 302 -5.27 23.69 6.82
C PHE A 302 -4.78 24.85 7.69
N TYR A 303 -4.04 24.50 8.74
CA TYR A 303 -3.50 25.42 9.72
C TYR A 303 -1.97 25.36 9.72
N THR A 304 -1.30 26.50 9.79
CA THR A 304 0.16 26.60 9.72
C THR A 304 0.81 27.00 11.05
N SER A 305 0.27 26.52 12.17
CA SER A 305 0.87 26.70 13.51
C SER A 305 1.09 28.15 13.90
N ASN A 306 0.16 29.02 13.52
CA ASN A 306 0.28 30.47 13.58
C ASN A 306 0.43 30.96 15.04
N GLY A 307 -0.29 30.31 15.96
CA GLY A 307 -0.34 30.66 17.39
C GLY A 307 0.61 29.88 18.30
N LEU A 308 1.55 29.10 17.75
CA LEU A 308 2.57 28.48 18.61
C LEU A 308 3.59 29.53 19.05
N ILE A 309 3.66 29.81 20.34
CA ILE A 309 4.59 30.78 20.93
C ILE A 309 5.32 30.10 22.09
N ASN A 310 6.65 29.99 21.99
CA ASN A 310 7.53 29.49 23.05
C ASN A 310 7.14 28.12 23.66
N ILE A 311 6.59 27.21 22.85
CA ILE A 311 6.17 25.89 23.34
C ILE A 311 7.39 24.96 23.45
N LYS A 312 7.80 24.60 24.67
CA LYS A 312 8.88 23.64 24.91
C LYS A 312 8.41 22.22 24.58
N GLY A 313 8.89 21.66 23.47
CA GLY A 313 8.56 20.33 22.99
C GLY A 313 9.67 19.30 23.18
N LYS A 314 9.60 18.24 22.38
CA LYS A 314 10.58 17.12 22.37
C LYS A 314 12.03 17.59 22.24
N GLY A 315 12.92 16.97 22.99
CA GLY A 315 14.35 17.27 23.02
C GLY A 315 14.69 18.67 23.51
N GLY A 316 13.75 19.34 24.21
CA GLY A 316 13.91 20.71 24.66
C GLY A 316 13.76 21.78 23.56
N VAL A 317 13.37 21.37 22.34
CA VAL A 317 13.16 22.31 21.23
C VAL A 317 11.99 23.24 21.53
N VAL A 318 12.17 24.53 21.28
CA VAL A 318 11.10 25.52 21.41
C VAL A 318 10.39 25.68 20.07
N TYR A 319 9.11 25.29 20.01
CA TYR A 319 8.26 25.47 18.84
C TYR A 319 7.67 26.88 18.81
N GLY A 320 7.82 27.54 17.66
CA GLY A 320 7.27 28.86 17.37
C GLY A 320 6.35 28.87 16.16
N PRO A 321 5.99 30.07 15.66
CA PRO A 321 5.08 30.20 14.53
C PRO A 321 5.60 29.45 13.30
N ARG A 322 4.69 28.81 12.55
CA ARG A 322 5.02 28.04 11.34
C ARG A 322 5.91 26.82 11.55
N ALA A 323 6.13 26.35 12.78
CA ALA A 323 6.95 25.17 13.06
C ALA A 323 6.41 23.88 12.40
N ALA A 324 5.12 23.83 12.10
CA ALA A 324 4.45 22.69 11.48
C ALA A 324 3.19 23.12 10.71
N LEU A 325 2.56 22.17 10.02
CA LEU A 325 1.22 22.30 9.47
C LEU A 325 0.28 21.24 10.04
N CYS A 326 -1.00 21.56 10.18
CA CYS A 326 -2.08 20.63 10.51
C CYS A 326 -2.95 20.38 9.27
N LEU A 327 -3.47 19.16 9.18
CA LEU A 327 -4.42 18.74 8.13
C LEU A 327 -5.55 17.97 8.80
N GLU A 328 -6.47 18.73 9.39
CA GLU A 328 -7.54 18.21 10.25
C GLU A 328 -8.77 17.94 9.38
N THR A 329 -8.89 16.73 8.85
CA THR A 329 -10.08 16.38 8.06
C THR A 329 -11.30 16.36 8.96
N GLN A 330 -12.41 17.00 8.59
CA GLN A 330 -13.49 17.34 9.52
C GLN A 330 -14.84 17.59 8.81
N GLY A 331 -15.91 17.66 9.58
CA GLY A 331 -17.10 18.44 9.22
C GLY A 331 -16.78 19.93 9.24
N PHE A 332 -17.53 20.77 8.51
CA PHE A 332 -17.22 22.19 8.44
C PHE A 332 -17.34 22.85 9.82
N PRO A 333 -16.44 23.79 10.18
CA PRO A 333 -16.56 24.55 11.42
C PRO A 333 -17.92 25.24 11.50
N ASP A 334 -18.42 25.40 12.71
CA ASP A 334 -19.73 26.00 13.01
C ASP A 334 -20.94 25.44 12.22
N ALA A 335 -20.85 24.23 11.65
CA ALA A 335 -21.94 23.62 10.88
C ALA A 335 -23.26 23.45 11.68
N VAL A 336 -23.21 23.52 13.01
CA VAL A 336 -24.40 23.52 13.88
C VAL A 336 -25.22 24.80 13.76
N ASN A 337 -24.63 25.90 13.28
CA ASN A 337 -25.27 27.21 13.10
C ASN A 337 -25.44 27.58 11.62
N HIS A 338 -24.96 26.76 10.69
CA HIS A 338 -25.09 26.96 9.24
C HIS A 338 -25.88 25.82 8.58
N PRO A 339 -27.20 25.98 8.37
CA PRO A 339 -28.05 24.93 7.79
C PRO A 339 -27.64 24.46 6.38
N ASN A 340 -26.91 25.30 5.63
CA ASN A 340 -26.38 24.98 4.31
C ASN A 340 -25.10 24.13 4.35
N PHE A 341 -24.47 23.95 5.51
CA PHE A 341 -23.31 23.08 5.68
C PHE A 341 -23.73 21.62 5.91
N PRO A 342 -22.88 20.63 5.56
CA PRO A 342 -23.14 19.23 5.89
C PRO A 342 -23.36 19.05 7.40
N SER A 343 -24.48 18.43 7.76
CA SER A 343 -24.84 18.24 9.17
C SER A 343 -23.79 17.40 9.91
N VAL A 344 -23.49 17.82 11.14
CA VAL A 344 -22.65 17.10 12.11
C VAL A 344 -23.49 16.47 13.24
N ILE A 345 -24.82 16.47 13.13
CA ILE A 345 -25.71 15.91 14.15
C ILE A 345 -25.76 14.38 14.06
N VAL A 346 -25.52 13.71 15.19
CA VAL A 346 -25.65 12.27 15.33
C VAL A 346 -26.87 11.96 16.17
N ASN A 347 -27.85 11.26 15.59
CA ASN A 347 -29.04 10.80 16.29
C ASN A 347 -28.77 9.48 17.04
N PRO A 348 -29.51 9.20 18.15
CA PRO A 348 -29.45 7.91 18.81
C PRO A 348 -29.62 6.74 17.84
N GLY A 349 -28.83 5.69 18.03
CA GLY A 349 -28.81 4.52 17.13
C GLY A 349 -28.02 4.71 15.83
N LYS A 350 -27.63 5.93 15.45
CA LYS A 350 -26.69 6.19 14.34
C LYS A 350 -25.25 6.25 14.85
N THR A 351 -24.29 6.03 13.95
CA THR A 351 -22.86 6.04 14.26
C THR A 351 -22.15 7.03 13.35
N PHE A 352 -21.49 8.01 13.95
CA PHE A 352 -20.48 8.82 13.28
C PHE A 352 -19.25 7.96 12.97
N LYS A 353 -18.71 8.09 11.77
CA LYS A 353 -17.52 7.37 11.32
C LYS A 353 -16.63 8.27 10.48
N HIS A 354 -15.46 8.57 11.00
CA HIS A 354 -14.43 9.34 10.32
C HIS A 354 -13.16 8.48 10.17
N LEU A 355 -12.67 8.40 8.94
CA LEU A 355 -11.55 7.57 8.53
C LEU A 355 -10.47 8.45 7.94
N MET A 356 -9.23 8.28 8.42
CA MET A 356 -8.05 8.90 7.84
C MET A 356 -7.03 7.80 7.47
N LEU A 357 -6.33 8.01 6.36
CA LEU A 357 -5.19 7.20 5.97
C LEU A 357 -4.03 8.11 5.57
N PHE A 358 -2.96 8.07 6.36
CA PHE A 358 -1.68 8.68 6.03
C PHE A 358 -0.80 7.64 5.35
N GLN A 359 -0.16 8.01 4.25
CA GLN A 359 0.89 7.23 3.60
C GLN A 359 2.16 8.06 3.51
N PHE A 360 3.26 7.51 4.01
CA PHE A 360 4.57 8.16 3.97
C PHE A 360 5.48 7.49 2.93
N SER A 361 6.27 8.31 2.25
CA SER A 361 7.39 7.89 1.39
C SER A 361 8.47 8.97 1.42
N ALA A 362 9.56 8.81 0.67
CA ALA A 362 10.42 9.93 0.31
C ALA A 362 10.76 9.87 -1.21
N LYS A 363 10.80 11.02 -1.88
CA LYS A 363 11.31 11.14 -3.26
C LYS A 363 12.81 10.85 -3.22
N GLY A 364 13.21 9.78 -3.92
CA GLY A 364 14.52 9.12 -3.77
C GLY A 364 14.43 7.78 -3.04
N THR A 365 13.46 7.60 -2.12
CA THR A 365 13.20 6.31 -1.42
C THR A 365 12.00 5.52 -1.89
N GLU A 366 11.24 5.97 -2.89
CA GLU A 366 10.54 4.98 -3.74
C GLU A 366 11.55 3.93 -4.27
N PHE A 367 12.85 4.27 -4.28
CA PHE A 367 13.95 3.40 -4.71
C PHE A 367 15.07 3.15 -3.66
N ALA A 368 15.37 4.05 -2.73
CA ALA A 368 16.31 3.81 -1.62
C ALA A 368 15.74 3.05 -0.40
N ALA A 369 14.41 2.93 -0.24
CA ALA A 369 13.84 1.95 0.69
C ALA A 369 14.06 0.51 0.22
N VAL A 370 14.59 0.31 -1.00
CA VAL A 370 15.09 -0.97 -1.52
C VAL A 370 16.58 -1.18 -1.23
N ALA A 371 17.30 -0.13 -0.86
CA ALA A 371 18.75 -0.17 -0.59
C ALA A 371 19.12 -0.06 0.91
N ALA A 372 18.26 0.50 1.77
CA ALA A 372 18.54 0.59 3.21
C ALA A 372 18.05 -0.67 3.97
N LYS A 373 18.76 -1.77 3.74
CA LYS A 373 19.02 -2.85 4.71
C LYS A 373 20.40 -3.42 4.38
N HIS A 374 21.44 -2.65 4.69
CA HIS A 374 22.56 -3.25 5.41
C HIS A 374 22.14 -3.23 6.88
N ASP A 375 21.38 -4.25 7.28
CA ASP A 375 21.66 -4.82 8.59
C ASP A 375 22.99 -5.53 8.36
N GLU A 376 24.05 -5.01 8.97
CA GLU A 376 25.22 -5.84 9.22
C GLU A 376 24.71 -7.12 9.91
N HIS A 377 24.89 -8.25 9.21
CA HIS A 377 24.75 -9.64 9.66
C HIS A 377 23.45 -10.44 9.49
N HIS A 378 22.41 -10.03 8.74
CA HIS A 378 21.31 -10.97 8.42
C HIS A 378 20.82 -10.90 6.96
N GLU A 379 21.27 -11.84 6.13
CA GLU A 379 20.72 -12.09 4.79
C GLU A 379 19.20 -12.34 4.84
N PRO A 380 18.41 -11.83 3.86
CA PRO A 380 16.97 -12.06 3.83
C PRO A 380 16.67 -13.56 3.72
N LYS A 381 16.10 -14.14 4.79
CA LYS A 381 15.75 -15.56 4.85
C LYS A 381 14.92 -15.98 3.62
N VAL A 382 15.49 -16.88 2.81
CA VAL A 382 14.80 -17.49 1.68
C VAL A 382 13.77 -18.48 2.22
N LYS A 383 12.52 -18.39 1.75
CA LYS A 383 11.44 -19.28 2.18
C LYS A 383 10.28 -19.31 1.20
N PHE A 384 9.38 -20.26 1.40
CA PHE A 384 8.11 -20.32 0.69
C PHE A 384 7.03 -19.42 1.30
N TYR A 385 6.13 -18.97 0.44
CA TYR A 385 4.96 -18.14 0.70
C TYR A 385 3.77 -18.78 -0.03
N GLN A 386 2.61 -18.88 0.60
CA GLN A 386 1.42 -19.49 0.00
C GLN A 386 0.27 -18.49 -0.08
N LEU A 387 -0.34 -18.40 -1.27
CA LEU A 387 -1.65 -17.81 -1.49
C LEU A 387 -2.66 -18.95 -1.63
N LYS A 388 -3.78 -18.91 -0.92
CA LYS A 388 -4.80 -19.97 -0.97
C LYS A 388 -6.21 -19.40 -0.96
N LYS A 389 -7.10 -20.00 -1.75
CA LYS A 389 -8.54 -19.71 -1.76
C LYS A 389 -9.32 -20.98 -2.09
N GLY A 390 -9.92 -21.59 -1.07
CA GLY A 390 -10.55 -22.91 -1.18
C GLY A 390 -9.55 -23.95 -1.68
N ASN A 391 -9.92 -24.64 -2.77
CA ASN A 391 -9.13 -25.69 -3.42
C ASN A 391 -8.08 -25.18 -4.41
N PHE A 392 -7.88 -23.86 -4.51
CA PHE A 392 -6.84 -23.25 -5.33
C PHE A 392 -5.74 -22.67 -4.46
N SER A 393 -4.49 -23.11 -4.65
CA SER A 393 -3.35 -22.53 -3.95
C SER A 393 -2.12 -22.38 -4.83
N VAL A 394 -1.34 -21.35 -4.55
CA VAL A 394 -0.09 -21.02 -5.24
C VAL A 394 1.00 -20.87 -4.18
N THR A 395 2.08 -21.63 -4.30
CA THR A 395 3.28 -21.50 -3.45
C THR A 395 4.37 -20.80 -4.24
N LEU A 396 4.99 -19.81 -3.62
CA LEU A 396 5.98 -18.91 -4.20
C LEU A 396 7.23 -18.89 -3.31
N THR A 397 8.43 -18.72 -3.86
CA THR A 397 9.63 -18.41 -3.06
C THR A 397 10.19 -17.05 -3.44
N ASN A 398 10.81 -16.37 -2.48
CA ASN A 398 11.45 -15.09 -2.75
C ASN A 398 12.78 -15.24 -3.50
N ARG A 399 13.33 -16.45 -3.68
CA ARG A 399 14.39 -16.66 -4.66
C ARG A 399 13.80 -16.66 -6.07
N GLY A 400 14.28 -15.76 -6.92
CA GLY A 400 13.77 -15.58 -8.29
C GLY A 400 12.32 -15.14 -8.40
N ALA A 401 11.68 -14.72 -7.28
CA ALA A 401 10.23 -14.51 -7.21
C ALA A 401 9.43 -15.68 -7.82
N THR A 402 9.88 -16.91 -7.56
CA THR A 402 9.54 -18.13 -8.30
C THR A 402 8.17 -18.71 -7.91
N ILE A 403 7.41 -19.18 -8.90
CA ILE A 403 6.26 -20.07 -8.70
C ILE A 403 6.77 -21.50 -8.46
N ALA A 404 6.59 -22.02 -7.25
CA ALA A 404 7.01 -23.37 -6.88
C ALA A 404 5.89 -24.41 -6.97
N SER A 405 4.64 -23.99 -6.80
CA SER A 405 3.46 -24.88 -6.83
C SER A 405 2.21 -24.14 -7.27
N VAL A 406 1.34 -24.79 -8.04
CA VAL A 406 0.00 -24.33 -8.38
C VAL A 406 -0.94 -25.54 -8.29
N ILE A 407 -1.77 -25.57 -7.24
CA ILE A 407 -2.68 -26.69 -6.97
C ILE A 407 -4.08 -26.34 -7.47
N VAL A 408 -4.62 -27.18 -8.34
CA VAL A 408 -5.96 -27.02 -8.95
C VAL A 408 -6.73 -28.37 -9.04
N PRO A 409 -8.07 -28.36 -8.89
CA PRO A 409 -8.90 -29.56 -9.06
C PRO A 409 -9.00 -30.02 -10.51
N ASP A 410 -9.18 -31.32 -10.70
CA ASP A 410 -9.63 -31.93 -11.96
C ASP A 410 -11.17 -32.02 -12.03
N LYS A 411 -11.71 -32.61 -13.11
CA LYS A 411 -13.16 -32.75 -13.31
C LYS A 411 -13.88 -33.58 -12.23
N ASN A 412 -13.14 -34.39 -11.48
CA ASN A 412 -13.65 -35.20 -10.36
C ASN A 412 -13.34 -34.55 -9.00
N GLY A 413 -12.78 -33.33 -8.97
CA GLY A 413 -12.39 -32.63 -7.75
C GLY A 413 -11.02 -33.03 -7.18
N LYS A 414 -10.28 -33.94 -7.81
CA LYS A 414 -8.94 -34.36 -7.35
C LYS A 414 -7.92 -33.25 -7.61
N LEU A 415 -7.25 -32.83 -6.54
CA LEU A 415 -6.22 -31.79 -6.59
C LEU A 415 -4.90 -32.36 -7.14
N ALA A 416 -4.22 -31.60 -7.98
CA ALA A 416 -2.83 -31.86 -8.33
C ALA A 416 -2.08 -30.54 -8.47
N ASP A 417 -0.77 -30.60 -8.21
CA ASP A 417 0.15 -29.50 -8.54
C ASP A 417 0.52 -29.58 -10.02
N VAL A 418 0.20 -28.53 -10.78
CA VAL A 418 0.33 -28.50 -12.24
C VAL A 418 1.58 -27.76 -12.73
N VAL A 419 2.51 -27.43 -11.84
CA VAL A 419 3.82 -26.87 -12.22
C VAL A 419 4.97 -27.75 -11.76
N LEU A 420 6.02 -27.85 -12.57
CA LEU A 420 7.26 -28.51 -12.18
C LEU A 420 8.06 -27.61 -11.23
N GLY A 421 8.95 -28.21 -10.45
CA GLY A 421 9.78 -27.51 -9.48
C GLY A 421 10.38 -28.46 -8.45
N PHE A 422 10.83 -27.88 -7.34
CA PHE A 422 11.50 -28.56 -6.21
C PHE A 422 10.74 -28.38 -4.89
N ASP A 423 11.05 -29.22 -3.90
CA ASP A 423 10.41 -29.22 -2.58
C ASP A 423 11.06 -28.23 -1.60
N SER A 424 12.34 -27.91 -1.78
CA SER A 424 13.11 -27.03 -0.90
C SER A 424 13.58 -25.75 -1.60
N VAL A 425 13.85 -24.68 -0.85
CA VAL A 425 14.36 -23.43 -1.42
C VAL A 425 15.83 -23.52 -1.81
N GLU A 426 16.56 -24.44 -1.19
CA GLU A 426 17.95 -24.79 -1.43
C GLU A 426 18.12 -25.45 -2.80
N GLU A 427 17.20 -26.33 -3.21
CA GLU A 427 17.21 -26.89 -4.56
C GLU A 427 16.98 -25.82 -5.63
N TYR A 428 16.13 -24.83 -5.37
CA TYR A 428 16.02 -23.68 -6.26
C TYR A 428 17.34 -22.94 -6.38
N ALA A 429 18.22 -22.95 -5.35
CA ALA A 429 19.53 -22.32 -5.39
C ALA A 429 20.40 -22.77 -6.58
N ASN A 430 20.29 -24.05 -6.91
CA ASN A 430 21.07 -24.73 -7.94
C ASN A 430 20.27 -24.97 -9.22
N ASN A 431 19.10 -24.34 -9.35
CA ASN A 431 18.21 -24.52 -10.50
C ASN A 431 18.75 -23.85 -11.76
N THR A 432 19.32 -24.64 -12.66
CA THR A 432 19.80 -24.18 -13.97
C THR A 432 18.71 -24.13 -15.04
N GLN A 433 17.50 -24.60 -14.75
CA GLN A 433 16.39 -24.69 -15.72
C GLN A 433 15.35 -23.58 -15.59
N TYR A 434 15.54 -22.66 -14.64
CA TYR A 434 14.64 -21.54 -14.37
C TYR A 434 13.21 -21.94 -13.98
N PHE A 435 12.96 -23.17 -13.52
CA PHE A 435 11.63 -23.64 -13.09
C PHE A 435 10.85 -22.59 -12.29
N GLY A 436 9.81 -22.02 -12.91
CA GLY A 436 8.88 -21.09 -12.28
C GLY A 436 9.39 -19.68 -12.01
N ALA A 437 10.67 -19.40 -12.29
CA ALA A 437 11.34 -18.17 -11.93
C ALA A 437 10.86 -16.97 -12.76
N ILE A 438 11.02 -15.77 -12.19
CA ILE A 438 11.00 -14.54 -12.97
C ILE A 438 12.36 -14.36 -13.63
N VAL A 439 12.36 -14.22 -14.95
CA VAL A 439 13.59 -14.12 -15.75
C VAL A 439 13.71 -12.71 -16.34
N GLY A 440 14.94 -12.18 -16.31
CA GLY A 440 15.30 -10.82 -16.70
C GLY A 440 16.76 -10.53 -16.33
N ARG A 441 17.35 -9.37 -16.65
CA ARG A 441 16.72 -8.12 -17.13
C ARG A 441 16.08 -8.22 -18.52
N VAL A 442 16.67 -9.04 -19.39
CA VAL A 442 16.13 -9.36 -20.73
C VAL A 442 16.01 -10.88 -20.84
N ALA A 443 14.79 -11.36 -20.91
CA ALA A 443 14.47 -12.76 -21.14
C ALA A 443 14.78 -13.18 -22.59
N ASN A 444 15.01 -14.48 -22.76
CA ASN A 444 15.48 -15.11 -23.99
C ASN A 444 16.87 -14.59 -24.40
N ARG A 445 17.26 -14.78 -25.67
CA ARG A 445 18.62 -14.53 -26.16
C ARG A 445 18.82 -13.09 -26.63
N ILE A 446 20.03 -12.60 -26.43
CA ILE A 446 20.62 -11.44 -27.12
C ILE A 446 21.83 -11.94 -27.91
N SER A 447 21.80 -11.73 -29.23
CA SER A 447 22.81 -12.25 -30.14
C SER A 447 24.18 -11.61 -29.92
N GLY A 448 25.23 -12.43 -29.98
CA GLY A 448 26.62 -11.99 -29.78
C GLY A 448 26.91 -11.38 -28.41
N ALA A 449 26.00 -11.59 -27.43
CA ALA A 449 26.06 -11.00 -26.10
C ALA A 449 26.31 -9.48 -26.16
N LYS A 450 25.69 -8.77 -27.11
CA LYS A 450 25.85 -7.32 -27.25
C LYS A 450 24.65 -6.66 -27.89
N PHE A 451 24.51 -5.35 -27.65
CA PHE A 451 23.57 -4.50 -28.36
C PHE A 451 24.08 -3.05 -28.37
N THR A 452 23.55 -2.23 -29.27
CA THR A 452 23.86 -0.79 -29.33
C THR A 452 22.64 0.02 -28.90
N LEU A 453 22.85 0.95 -27.96
CA LEU A 453 21.80 1.85 -27.48
C LEU A 453 22.38 3.28 -27.39
N ASN A 454 21.73 4.22 -28.08
CA ASN A 454 22.15 5.63 -28.15
C ASN A 454 23.62 5.80 -28.55
N GLY A 455 24.07 5.04 -29.57
CA GLY A 455 25.45 5.08 -30.06
C GLY A 455 26.48 4.33 -29.20
N VAL A 456 26.10 3.82 -28.03
CA VAL A 456 26.99 3.04 -27.14
C VAL A 456 26.75 1.55 -27.33
N THR A 457 27.81 0.80 -27.62
CA THR A 457 27.78 -0.67 -27.66
C THR A 457 27.99 -1.24 -26.26
N TYR A 458 27.01 -1.98 -25.76
CA TYR A 458 27.09 -2.71 -24.51
C TYR A 458 27.45 -4.16 -24.79
N LYS A 459 28.55 -4.64 -24.20
CA LYS A 459 28.93 -6.05 -24.20
C LYS A 459 28.43 -6.71 -22.91
N LEU A 460 27.51 -7.64 -23.04
CA LEU A 460 26.94 -8.45 -21.97
C LEU A 460 27.84 -9.63 -21.63
N ILE A 461 27.42 -10.41 -20.62
CA ILE A 461 28.10 -11.65 -20.26
C ILE A 461 27.43 -12.79 -21.03
N ALA A 462 28.20 -13.49 -21.87
CA ALA A 462 27.71 -14.68 -22.56
C ALA A 462 27.59 -15.84 -21.57
N ASN A 463 26.48 -16.55 -21.61
CA ASN A 463 26.20 -17.76 -20.81
C ASN A 463 25.60 -18.89 -21.65
N GLU A 464 25.45 -18.69 -22.96
CA GLU A 464 25.03 -19.71 -23.91
C GLU A 464 25.79 -19.51 -25.22
N GLY A 465 26.91 -20.23 -25.39
CA GLY A 465 27.81 -20.01 -26.51
C GLY A 465 28.28 -18.55 -26.57
N ASN A 466 28.06 -17.89 -27.72
CA ASN A 466 28.40 -16.48 -27.93
C ASN A 466 27.27 -15.51 -27.53
N ASN A 467 26.15 -16.01 -26.99
CA ASN A 467 24.95 -15.23 -26.73
C ASN A 467 24.73 -15.04 -25.22
N THR A 468 23.97 -14.00 -24.86
CA THR A 468 23.43 -13.85 -23.50
C THR A 468 22.02 -14.40 -23.47
N LEU A 469 21.77 -15.37 -22.60
CA LEU A 469 20.45 -15.97 -22.36
C LEU A 469 19.92 -15.53 -21.00
N HIS A 470 18.64 -15.16 -20.95
CA HIS A 470 17.86 -15.01 -19.72
C HIS A 470 18.45 -14.02 -18.70
N GLY A 471 19.11 -12.97 -19.21
CA GLY A 471 19.70 -11.91 -18.40
C GLY A 471 21.14 -12.16 -17.96
N GLY A 472 21.77 -13.26 -18.39
CA GLY A 472 23.16 -13.60 -18.06
C GLY A 472 23.29 -14.71 -17.00
N PRO A 473 24.51 -15.05 -16.58
CA PRO A 473 24.76 -16.14 -15.63
C PRO A 473 24.19 -15.92 -14.21
N LYS A 474 23.87 -14.67 -13.83
CA LYS A 474 23.17 -14.35 -12.58
C LYS A 474 22.03 -13.38 -12.87
N GLY A 475 20.97 -13.90 -13.47
CA GLY A 475 19.77 -13.15 -13.84
C GLY A 475 18.78 -12.99 -12.69
N PHE A 476 17.60 -12.46 -13.02
CA PHE A 476 16.54 -12.23 -12.04
C PHE A 476 16.03 -13.49 -11.35
N GLY A 477 16.21 -14.66 -11.96
CA GLY A 477 15.85 -15.95 -11.38
C GLY A 477 16.80 -16.42 -10.27
N ASP A 478 18.04 -15.92 -10.26
CA ASP A 478 19.11 -16.40 -9.38
C ASP A 478 19.23 -15.59 -8.09
N VAL A 479 18.62 -14.42 -8.05
CA VAL A 479 18.73 -13.46 -6.95
C VAL A 479 17.62 -13.63 -5.92
N VAL A 480 17.90 -13.22 -4.68
CA VAL A 480 16.89 -13.17 -3.62
C VAL A 480 16.14 -11.85 -3.72
N TRP A 481 14.84 -11.95 -3.99
CA TRP A 481 13.94 -10.82 -4.00
C TRP A 481 13.50 -10.49 -2.57
N ARG A 482 13.25 -9.21 -2.33
CA ARG A 482 12.62 -8.79 -1.09
C ARG A 482 11.11 -8.90 -1.22
N VAL A 483 10.44 -9.48 -0.23
CA VAL A 483 8.98 -9.39 -0.12
C VAL A 483 8.60 -8.00 0.38
N SER A 484 8.03 -7.19 -0.51
CA SER A 484 7.58 -5.82 -0.19
C SER A 484 6.17 -5.79 0.41
N GLU A 485 5.31 -6.73 0.04
CA GLU A 485 3.96 -6.86 0.58
C GLU A 485 3.51 -8.33 0.52
N TYR A 486 2.77 -8.79 1.53
CA TYR A 486 2.20 -10.14 1.57
C TYR A 486 0.88 -10.16 2.36
N VAL A 487 -0.21 -10.46 1.66
CA VAL A 487 -1.57 -10.43 2.18
C VAL A 487 -2.22 -11.80 1.93
N LYS A 488 -2.40 -12.58 3.01
CA LYS A 488 -2.92 -13.97 2.96
C LYS A 488 -4.43 -14.08 3.06
N ASN A 489 -5.06 -13.28 3.92
CA ASN A 489 -6.45 -13.48 4.36
C ASN A 489 -7.41 -12.41 3.80
N ASP A 490 -7.12 -11.89 2.61
CA ASP A 490 -7.96 -10.91 1.92
C ASP A 490 -8.94 -11.60 0.95
N ARG A 491 -9.95 -10.87 0.46
CA ARG A 491 -10.82 -11.34 -0.63
C ARG A 491 -10.02 -11.72 -1.87
N PHE A 492 -8.89 -11.06 -2.11
CA PHE A 492 -7.96 -11.29 -3.20
C PHE A 492 -6.50 -11.36 -2.68
N PRO A 493 -6.08 -12.48 -2.07
CA PRO A 493 -4.74 -12.66 -1.51
C PRO A 493 -3.65 -12.37 -2.54
N TYR A 494 -2.55 -11.74 -2.11
CA TYR A 494 -1.44 -11.39 -3.00
C TYR A 494 -0.10 -11.27 -2.27
N ILE A 495 0.98 -11.34 -3.04
CA ILE A 495 2.34 -11.05 -2.59
C ILE A 495 3.08 -10.25 -3.66
N THR A 496 3.90 -9.30 -3.24
CA THR A 496 4.71 -8.46 -4.12
C THR A 496 6.18 -8.60 -3.77
N PHE A 497 6.95 -9.13 -4.71
CA PHE A 497 8.40 -9.18 -4.68
C PHE A 497 8.99 -7.91 -5.31
N ALA A 498 10.10 -7.43 -4.76
CA ALA A 498 10.83 -6.27 -5.26
C ALA A 498 12.32 -6.57 -5.37
N TYR A 499 12.94 -6.11 -6.46
CA TYR A 499 14.38 -6.21 -6.72
C TYR A 499 14.89 -4.90 -7.33
N ARG A 500 16.13 -4.52 -6.98
CA ARG A 500 16.85 -3.42 -7.60
C ARG A 500 18.06 -4.00 -8.33
N SER A 501 18.00 -3.92 -9.65
CA SER A 501 19.10 -4.28 -10.54
C SER A 501 19.94 -3.03 -10.75
N PHE A 502 21.20 -3.04 -10.32
CA PHE A 502 22.07 -1.86 -10.39
C PHE A 502 22.64 -1.62 -11.80
N ASP A 503 23.09 -0.40 -12.09
CA ASP A 503 23.79 -0.05 -13.32
C ASP A 503 25.04 -0.92 -13.52
N GLY A 504 25.12 -1.63 -14.63
CA GLY A 504 26.18 -2.59 -14.91
C GLY A 504 25.92 -4.00 -14.38
N GLU A 505 24.78 -4.27 -13.73
CA GLU A 505 24.40 -5.64 -13.36
C GLU A 505 24.27 -6.50 -14.62
N GLN A 506 25.04 -7.59 -14.68
CA GLN A 506 25.20 -8.42 -15.89
C GLN A 506 25.62 -7.60 -17.14
N ARG A 507 26.24 -6.44 -16.91
CA ARG A 507 26.67 -5.41 -17.87
C ARG A 507 25.53 -4.70 -18.62
N PHE A 508 24.29 -4.77 -18.14
CA PHE A 508 23.21 -3.93 -18.63
C PHE A 508 23.32 -2.49 -18.10
N PRO A 509 23.07 -1.46 -18.93
CA PRO A 509 23.12 -0.08 -18.47
C PRO A 509 21.94 0.29 -17.57
N GLY A 510 22.16 1.17 -16.61
CA GLY A 510 21.13 1.82 -15.82
C GLY A 510 20.63 1.01 -14.64
N ASP A 511 20.30 1.73 -13.58
CA ASP A 511 19.56 1.23 -12.44
C ASP A 511 18.12 0.92 -12.88
N LEU A 512 17.65 -0.28 -12.54
CA LEU A 512 16.31 -0.74 -12.82
C LEU A 512 15.65 -1.24 -11.53
N SER A 513 14.51 -0.65 -11.18
CA SER A 513 13.68 -1.15 -10.09
C SER A 513 12.55 -1.99 -10.62
N VAL A 514 12.38 -3.18 -10.05
CA VAL A 514 11.49 -4.22 -10.56
C VAL A 514 10.57 -4.70 -9.46
N TYR A 515 9.29 -4.85 -9.78
CA TYR A 515 8.26 -5.39 -8.89
C TYR A 515 7.46 -6.48 -9.59
N VAL A 516 7.23 -7.57 -8.87
CA VAL A 516 6.42 -8.70 -9.35
C VAL A 516 5.34 -8.99 -8.32
N THR A 517 4.07 -8.82 -8.71
CA THR A 517 2.92 -9.11 -7.86
C THR A 517 2.21 -10.37 -8.35
N TYR A 518 2.07 -11.36 -7.47
CA TYR A 518 1.20 -12.52 -7.67
C TYR A 518 -0.08 -12.33 -6.88
N LYS A 519 -1.25 -12.46 -7.52
CA LYS A 519 -2.54 -12.18 -6.89
C LYS A 519 -3.61 -13.19 -7.31
N LEU A 520 -4.36 -13.72 -6.34
CA LEU A 520 -5.55 -14.53 -6.62
C LEU A 520 -6.74 -13.59 -6.85
N LEU A 521 -7.17 -13.45 -8.10
CA LEU A 521 -8.17 -12.45 -8.53
C LEU A 521 -9.62 -12.97 -8.46
N GLY A 522 -9.83 -14.22 -8.04
CA GLY A 522 -11.13 -14.86 -8.03
C GLY A 522 -11.01 -16.36 -7.80
N TYR A 523 -12.06 -17.10 -8.13
CA TYR A 523 -12.01 -18.56 -8.13
C TYR A 523 -11.08 -19.03 -9.24
N GLN A 524 -10.01 -19.74 -8.89
CA GLN A 524 -9.06 -20.34 -9.86
C GLN A 524 -8.43 -19.35 -10.87
N LYS A 525 -8.20 -18.10 -10.45
CA LYS A 525 -7.55 -17.07 -11.28
C LYS A 525 -6.29 -16.53 -10.62
N LEU A 526 -5.14 -16.71 -11.26
CA LEU A 526 -3.84 -16.16 -10.84
C LEU A 526 -3.45 -15.01 -11.78
N GLY A 527 -3.41 -13.80 -11.25
CA GLY A 527 -2.80 -12.64 -11.92
C GLY A 527 -1.33 -12.50 -11.55
N VAL A 528 -0.50 -12.17 -12.55
CA VAL A 528 0.91 -11.81 -12.38
C VAL A 528 1.12 -10.42 -12.98
N ALA A 529 1.60 -9.47 -12.19
CA ALA A 529 1.92 -8.12 -12.65
C ALA A 529 3.42 -7.87 -12.46
N MET A 530 4.12 -7.70 -13.57
CA MET A 530 5.54 -7.37 -13.63
C MET A 530 5.68 -5.92 -14.07
N THR A 531 6.32 -5.11 -13.24
CA THR A 531 6.60 -3.70 -13.56
C THR A 531 8.07 -3.40 -13.34
N ALA A 532 8.64 -2.59 -14.23
CA ALA A 532 10.02 -2.14 -14.07
C ALA A 532 10.17 -0.67 -14.46
N LYS A 533 11.02 0.05 -13.75
CA LYS A 533 11.29 1.47 -14.00
C LYS A 533 12.78 1.69 -14.14
N ALA A 534 13.19 2.19 -15.30
CA ALA A 534 14.53 2.72 -15.52
C ALA A 534 14.70 4.00 -14.68
N LEU A 535 15.72 4.05 -13.83
CA LEU A 535 15.89 5.14 -12.87
C LEU A 535 16.79 6.26 -13.40
N ASN A 536 17.89 5.92 -14.07
CA ASN A 536 18.93 6.87 -14.45
C ASN A 536 19.39 6.77 -15.93
N LYS A 537 19.32 5.60 -16.56
CA LYS A 537 19.70 5.40 -17.98
C LYS A 537 18.63 4.59 -18.71
N ALA A 538 18.54 4.78 -20.03
CA ALA A 538 17.73 3.90 -20.87
C ALA A 538 18.33 2.48 -20.85
N THR A 539 17.48 1.46 -20.80
CA THR A 539 17.90 0.05 -20.76
C THR A 539 16.88 -0.84 -21.44
N PRO A 540 17.30 -1.94 -22.09
CA PRO A 540 16.36 -2.97 -22.50
C PRO A 540 15.75 -3.66 -21.27
N VAL A 541 14.47 -3.97 -21.34
CA VAL A 541 13.71 -4.71 -20.33
C VAL A 541 12.74 -5.66 -21.02
N ASN A 542 12.88 -6.95 -20.74
CA ASN A 542 11.95 -8.00 -21.14
C ASN A 542 11.88 -9.02 -19.99
N ILE A 543 10.75 -9.06 -19.28
CA ILE A 543 10.62 -9.85 -18.04
C ILE A 543 9.51 -10.89 -18.24
N VAL A 544 9.82 -12.16 -17.95
CA VAL A 544 8.89 -13.29 -18.13
C VAL A 544 8.77 -14.12 -16.86
N ASN A 545 7.71 -14.93 -16.77
CA ASN A 545 7.63 -16.03 -15.81
C ASN A 545 7.88 -17.36 -16.55
N HIS A 546 8.85 -18.14 -16.08
CA HIS A 546 9.31 -19.37 -16.73
C HIS A 546 8.71 -20.63 -16.07
N ALA A 547 7.41 -20.61 -15.78
CA ALA A 547 6.70 -21.78 -15.24
C ALA A 547 6.57 -22.90 -16.28
N TYR A 548 6.90 -24.12 -15.84
CA TYR A 548 6.78 -25.35 -16.59
C TYR A 548 5.47 -26.04 -16.20
N TRP A 549 4.49 -26.05 -17.09
CA TRP A 549 3.14 -26.52 -16.85
C TRP A 549 2.95 -27.97 -17.31
N ASN A 550 2.36 -28.78 -16.44
CA ASN A 550 1.79 -30.08 -16.79
C ASN A 550 0.41 -30.20 -16.13
N LEU A 551 -0.66 -30.00 -16.92
CA LEU A 551 -2.02 -29.93 -16.39
C LEU A 551 -2.54 -31.27 -15.83
N HIS A 552 -1.94 -32.41 -16.16
CA HIS A 552 -2.31 -33.67 -15.50
C HIS A 552 -1.75 -33.72 -14.06
N GLY A 553 -0.57 -33.14 -13.87
CA GLY A 553 0.17 -33.03 -12.60
C GLY A 553 1.66 -33.12 -12.87
N HIS A 554 2.51 -32.47 -12.07
CA HIS A 554 3.96 -32.45 -12.31
C HIS A 554 4.62 -33.84 -12.35
N ASN A 555 4.02 -34.82 -11.66
CA ASN A 555 4.54 -36.18 -11.47
C ASN A 555 3.90 -37.22 -12.42
N THR A 556 3.53 -36.82 -13.63
CA THR A 556 2.67 -37.64 -14.50
C THR A 556 3.25 -37.97 -15.89
N GLY A 557 4.52 -37.66 -16.10
CA GLY A 557 5.23 -37.90 -17.35
C GLY A 557 5.14 -36.72 -18.30
N ASN A 558 5.06 -37.02 -19.61
CA ASN A 558 5.15 -36.00 -20.66
C ASN A 558 3.80 -35.32 -20.98
N ILE A 559 3.89 -34.14 -21.61
CA ILE A 559 2.72 -33.34 -22.02
C ILE A 559 2.22 -33.66 -23.44
N LEU A 560 2.76 -34.69 -24.11
CA LEU A 560 2.52 -34.91 -25.55
C LEU A 560 1.06 -35.21 -25.88
N SER A 561 0.28 -35.73 -24.93
CA SER A 561 -1.16 -35.97 -25.07
C SER A 561 -2.05 -34.75 -24.74
N GLN A 562 -1.49 -33.70 -24.13
CA GLN A 562 -2.21 -32.45 -23.86
C GLN A 562 -2.48 -31.71 -25.17
N LYS A 563 -3.50 -30.87 -25.17
CA LYS A 563 -3.89 -30.05 -26.32
C LYS A 563 -3.62 -28.59 -26.05
N ILE A 564 -3.15 -27.86 -27.06
CA ILE A 564 -2.90 -26.42 -26.99
C ILE A 564 -3.50 -25.70 -28.21
N GLN A 565 -4.00 -24.50 -27.98
CA GLN A 565 -4.33 -23.50 -28.99
C GLN A 565 -3.52 -22.23 -28.68
N LEU A 566 -2.90 -21.63 -29.69
CA LEU A 566 -2.19 -20.36 -29.61
C LEU A 566 -2.90 -19.32 -30.46
N PHE A 567 -3.17 -18.15 -29.89
CA PHE A 567 -3.76 -17.00 -30.56
C PHE A 567 -2.65 -16.15 -31.17
N ALA A 568 -1.90 -16.77 -32.08
CA ALA A 568 -0.71 -16.23 -32.70
C ALA A 568 -0.53 -16.80 -34.11
N SER A 569 -0.83 -16.00 -35.12
CA SER A 569 -0.81 -16.40 -36.53
C SER A 569 0.58 -16.43 -37.17
N LYS A 570 1.61 -15.97 -36.46
CA LYS A 570 2.99 -15.86 -36.96
C LYS A 570 4.02 -16.29 -35.90
N VAL A 571 5.22 -16.61 -36.34
CA VAL A 571 6.41 -16.88 -35.50
C VAL A 571 7.59 -16.04 -35.96
N THR A 572 8.60 -15.90 -35.09
CA THR A 572 9.92 -15.36 -35.42
C THR A 572 10.92 -16.52 -35.62
N PRO A 573 11.19 -16.97 -36.86
CA PRO A 573 12.10 -18.09 -37.12
C PRO A 573 13.50 -17.79 -36.63
N THR A 574 14.17 -18.83 -36.13
CA THR A 574 15.53 -18.73 -35.60
C THR A 574 16.56 -19.39 -36.50
N ASP A 575 17.82 -19.00 -36.33
CA ASP A 575 18.98 -19.72 -36.84
C ASP A 575 19.35 -20.93 -35.94
N ASP A 576 20.46 -21.59 -36.26
CA ASP A 576 20.98 -22.75 -35.52
C ASP A 576 21.42 -22.42 -34.08
N ALA A 577 21.67 -21.14 -33.78
CA ALA A 577 21.96 -20.65 -32.43
C ALA A 577 20.69 -20.23 -31.67
N ALA A 578 19.51 -20.56 -32.21
CA ALA A 578 18.19 -20.17 -31.70
C ALA A 578 17.99 -18.65 -31.58
N ILE A 579 18.71 -17.85 -32.37
CA ILE A 579 18.54 -16.40 -32.50
C ILE A 579 17.53 -16.10 -33.59
N PRO A 580 16.53 -15.22 -33.38
CA PRO A 580 15.63 -14.82 -34.44
C PRO A 580 16.36 -14.25 -35.66
N THR A 581 15.92 -14.61 -36.86
CA THR A 581 16.49 -14.11 -38.12
C THR A 581 16.04 -12.69 -38.49
N GLY A 582 15.23 -12.04 -37.64
CA GLY A 582 14.51 -10.81 -37.94
C GLY A 582 13.24 -11.00 -38.80
N LYS A 583 13.02 -12.17 -39.40
CA LYS A 583 11.81 -12.48 -40.18
C LYS A 583 10.61 -12.76 -39.28
N ILE A 584 9.42 -12.48 -39.79
CA ILE A 584 8.13 -12.88 -39.19
C ILE A 584 7.34 -13.64 -40.26
N ILE A 585 7.07 -14.92 -40.02
CA ILE A 585 6.42 -15.79 -41.02
C ILE A 585 5.10 -16.37 -40.49
N PRO A 586 4.10 -16.65 -41.36
CA PRO A 586 2.85 -17.26 -40.93
C PRO A 586 3.05 -18.69 -40.43
N VAL A 587 2.25 -19.11 -39.45
CA VAL A 587 2.27 -20.49 -38.93
C VAL A 587 1.46 -21.47 -39.79
N LYS A 588 0.52 -20.97 -40.59
CA LYS A 588 -0.40 -21.80 -41.40
C LYS A 588 0.40 -22.76 -42.28
N ASN A 589 -0.03 -24.02 -42.32
CA ASN A 589 0.63 -25.10 -43.07
C ASN A 589 2.06 -25.46 -42.61
N THR A 590 2.48 -25.01 -41.42
CA THR A 590 3.76 -25.40 -40.81
C THR A 590 3.53 -26.31 -39.59
N PRO A 591 4.59 -26.95 -39.04
CA PRO A 591 4.51 -27.62 -37.74
C PRO A 591 4.05 -26.71 -36.59
N PHE A 592 4.24 -25.38 -36.72
CA PHE A 592 3.88 -24.38 -35.72
C PHE A 592 2.38 -24.00 -35.72
N ASP A 593 1.53 -24.59 -36.58
CA ASP A 593 0.11 -24.24 -36.67
C ASP A 593 -0.75 -24.76 -35.49
N PHE A 594 -0.87 -23.92 -34.47
CA PHE A 594 -1.75 -24.08 -33.30
C PHE A 594 -2.91 -23.07 -33.27
N LEU A 595 -3.30 -22.50 -34.42
CA LEU A 595 -4.44 -21.57 -34.49
C LEU A 595 -5.76 -22.22 -34.05
N LYS A 596 -5.84 -23.54 -34.22
CA LYS A 596 -6.88 -24.41 -33.66
C LYS A 596 -6.28 -25.29 -32.56
N LEU A 597 -7.12 -25.68 -31.61
CA LEU A 597 -6.76 -26.60 -30.54
C LEU A 597 -6.22 -27.92 -31.12
N ARG A 598 -4.97 -28.26 -30.78
CA ARG A 598 -4.26 -29.42 -31.33
C ARG A 598 -3.44 -30.12 -30.26
N THR A 599 -3.32 -31.45 -30.35
CA THR A 599 -2.44 -32.24 -29.47
C THR A 599 -0.99 -31.82 -29.65
N VAL A 600 -0.27 -31.55 -28.55
CA VAL A 600 1.12 -31.06 -28.59
C VAL A 600 2.04 -32.01 -29.36
N GLY A 601 1.93 -33.32 -29.11
CA GLY A 601 2.76 -34.33 -29.77
C GLY A 601 2.45 -34.57 -31.26
N SER A 602 1.32 -34.07 -31.78
CA SER A 602 0.84 -34.46 -33.13
C SER A 602 1.78 -34.08 -34.29
N ARG A 603 2.64 -33.08 -34.09
CA ARG A 603 3.60 -32.59 -35.11
C ARG A 603 5.00 -32.37 -34.55
N ILE A 604 5.24 -32.75 -33.30
CA ILE A 604 6.50 -32.45 -32.60
C ILE A 604 7.70 -33.12 -33.28
N ASN A 605 7.50 -34.32 -33.84
CA ASN A 605 8.53 -35.08 -34.56
C ASN A 605 8.96 -34.44 -35.90
N LYS A 606 8.24 -33.41 -36.38
CA LYS A 606 8.67 -32.63 -37.56
C LYS A 606 9.73 -31.59 -37.21
N LEU A 607 10.08 -31.46 -35.94
CA LEU A 607 11.07 -30.54 -35.43
C LEU A 607 12.17 -31.38 -34.74
N PRO A 608 13.46 -31.13 -35.02
CA PRO A 608 14.55 -31.89 -34.41
C PRO A 608 14.59 -31.70 -32.88
N SER A 609 13.96 -30.63 -32.42
CA SER A 609 14.09 -30.11 -31.08
C SER A 609 12.73 -29.82 -30.40
N GLY A 610 11.65 -30.45 -30.85
CA GLY A 610 10.31 -30.07 -30.39
C GLY A 610 10.03 -28.58 -30.56
N TYR A 611 9.11 -28.01 -29.77
CA TYR A 611 8.81 -26.57 -29.87
C TYR A 611 9.71 -25.79 -28.91
N ASN A 612 10.39 -24.79 -29.45
CA ASN A 612 11.13 -23.77 -28.71
C ASN A 612 11.21 -22.49 -29.55
N ILE A 613 10.06 -21.83 -29.76
CA ILE A 613 9.98 -20.67 -30.66
C ILE A 613 9.05 -19.60 -30.11
N ASN A 614 9.38 -18.34 -30.41
CA ASN A 614 8.53 -17.20 -30.12
C ASN A 614 7.41 -17.06 -31.16
N TYR A 615 6.18 -17.11 -30.68
CA TYR A 615 4.96 -16.83 -31.42
C TYR A 615 4.60 -15.35 -31.28
N VAL A 616 4.14 -14.74 -32.37
CA VAL A 616 3.66 -13.35 -32.40
C VAL A 616 2.17 -13.35 -32.06
N VAL A 617 1.82 -12.83 -30.88
CA VAL A 617 0.44 -12.78 -30.40
C VAL A 617 -0.38 -11.85 -31.29
N ASP A 618 -1.54 -12.31 -31.74
CA ASP A 618 -2.38 -11.56 -32.67
C ASP A 618 -2.94 -10.27 -32.02
N GLY A 619 -3.02 -9.20 -32.80
CA GLY A 619 -3.50 -7.88 -32.38
C GLY A 619 -2.38 -6.84 -32.21
N PRO A 620 -2.71 -5.59 -31.84
CA PRO A 620 -1.76 -4.48 -31.85
C PRO A 620 -0.76 -4.56 -30.69
N ALA A 621 0.55 -4.57 -30.97
CA ALA A 621 1.61 -4.75 -29.96
C ALA A 621 1.59 -3.73 -28.79
N ASN A 622 1.00 -2.55 -28.97
CA ASN A 622 1.12 -1.42 -28.04
C ASN A 622 -0.14 -1.08 -27.23
N ASP A 623 -1.25 -1.82 -27.35
CA ASP A 623 -2.53 -1.41 -26.75
C ASP A 623 -2.63 -1.64 -25.22
N GLN A 624 -1.62 -2.25 -24.59
CA GLN A 624 -1.54 -2.56 -23.15
C GLN A 624 -2.72 -3.41 -22.61
N LYS A 625 -3.62 -3.88 -23.48
CA LYS A 625 -4.80 -4.67 -23.09
C LYS A 625 -4.41 -6.13 -22.96
N LEU A 626 -5.04 -6.83 -22.02
CA LEU A 626 -4.92 -8.28 -21.92
C LEU A 626 -5.62 -8.92 -23.11
N LYS A 627 -4.87 -9.74 -23.85
CA LYS A 627 -5.36 -10.56 -24.96
C LYS A 627 -5.22 -12.01 -24.60
N LYS A 628 -6.10 -12.84 -25.13
CA LYS A 628 -5.99 -14.29 -24.96
C LYS A 628 -4.78 -14.74 -25.76
N VAL A 629 -3.86 -15.46 -25.11
CA VAL A 629 -2.61 -15.94 -25.70
C VAL A 629 -2.69 -17.42 -25.99
N ALA A 630 -3.18 -18.21 -25.03
CA ALA A 630 -3.21 -19.65 -25.14
C ALA A 630 -4.39 -20.29 -24.41
N ILE A 631 -4.79 -21.47 -24.88
CA ILE A 631 -5.65 -22.41 -24.16
C ILE A 631 -4.92 -23.76 -24.14
N VAL A 632 -4.71 -24.32 -22.96
CA VAL A 632 -4.13 -25.65 -22.75
C VAL A 632 -5.18 -26.54 -22.11
N GLN A 633 -5.31 -27.79 -22.57
CA GLN A 633 -6.27 -28.77 -22.05
C GLN A 633 -5.56 -30.09 -21.84
N ASP A 634 -5.74 -30.69 -20.66
CA ASP A 634 -5.39 -32.10 -20.44
C ASP A 634 -6.66 -32.96 -20.58
N PRO A 635 -6.76 -33.81 -21.63
CA PRO A 635 -7.95 -34.64 -21.84
C PRO A 635 -8.23 -35.63 -20.71
N LYS A 636 -7.20 -36.07 -19.97
CA LYS A 636 -7.36 -37.09 -18.93
C LYS A 636 -7.98 -36.53 -17.65
N SER A 637 -7.42 -35.45 -17.11
CA SER A 637 -7.93 -34.77 -15.90
C SER A 637 -9.11 -33.85 -16.22
N GLY A 638 -9.26 -33.40 -17.47
CA GLY A 638 -10.24 -32.38 -17.85
C GLY A 638 -9.84 -30.96 -17.44
N ARG A 639 -8.65 -30.75 -16.85
CA ARG A 639 -8.16 -29.40 -16.51
C ARG A 639 -7.91 -28.57 -17.76
N VAL A 640 -8.28 -27.30 -17.69
CA VAL A 640 -8.10 -26.30 -18.73
C VAL A 640 -7.43 -25.07 -18.14
N MET A 641 -6.33 -24.62 -18.77
CA MET A 641 -5.66 -23.36 -18.45
C MET A 641 -5.82 -22.40 -19.62
N LYS A 642 -6.34 -21.20 -19.37
CA LYS A 642 -6.35 -20.09 -20.31
C LYS A 642 -5.32 -19.06 -19.85
N LEU A 643 -4.47 -18.62 -20.77
CA LEU A 643 -3.48 -17.57 -20.53
C LEU A 643 -3.89 -16.30 -21.27
N TRP A 644 -3.91 -15.19 -20.55
CA TRP A 644 -4.05 -13.85 -21.10
C TRP A 644 -2.81 -13.02 -20.79
N SER A 645 -2.38 -12.15 -21.72
CA SER A 645 -1.27 -11.22 -21.50
C SER A 645 -1.39 -9.96 -22.36
N ASN A 646 -0.73 -8.89 -21.95
CA ASN A 646 -0.54 -7.68 -22.77
C ASN A 646 0.77 -7.71 -23.58
N ALA A 647 1.56 -8.78 -23.50
CA ALA A 647 2.81 -8.90 -24.24
C ALA A 647 2.58 -9.17 -25.74
N PRO A 648 3.49 -8.71 -26.62
CA PRO A 648 3.36 -8.90 -28.06
C PRO A 648 3.73 -10.33 -28.52
N GLY A 649 4.48 -11.08 -27.74
CA GLY A 649 4.93 -12.43 -28.08
C GLY A 649 4.72 -13.43 -26.96
N VAL A 650 4.86 -14.71 -27.29
CA VAL A 650 4.92 -15.82 -26.32
C VAL A 650 5.93 -16.86 -26.78
N GLN A 651 6.91 -17.18 -25.93
CA GLN A 651 7.75 -18.36 -26.14
C GLN A 651 6.92 -19.60 -25.83
N PHE A 652 6.79 -20.50 -26.80
CA PHE A 652 6.25 -21.84 -26.56
C PHE A 652 7.39 -22.85 -26.57
N TYR A 653 7.68 -23.38 -25.39
CA TYR A 653 8.77 -24.33 -25.17
C TYR A 653 8.24 -25.63 -24.56
N THR A 654 8.49 -26.77 -25.18
CA THR A 654 8.03 -28.10 -24.71
C THR A 654 9.06 -28.85 -23.89
N SER A 655 9.90 -28.16 -23.12
CA SER A 655 10.81 -28.76 -22.13
C SER A 655 11.67 -29.94 -22.64
N TYR A 656 12.03 -29.97 -23.93
CA TYR A 656 12.63 -31.17 -24.52
C TYR A 656 14.07 -31.42 -24.07
N TRP A 657 14.76 -30.41 -23.52
CA TRP A 657 16.15 -30.48 -23.02
C TRP A 657 16.22 -30.96 -21.58
N LEU A 658 15.09 -31.18 -20.91
CA LEU A 658 15.11 -31.75 -19.57
C LEU A 658 15.68 -33.18 -19.63
N LYS A 659 16.76 -33.41 -18.88
CA LYS A 659 17.47 -34.69 -18.79
C LYS A 659 17.48 -35.19 -17.36
N ASN A 660 16.50 -36.02 -17.02
CA ASN A 660 16.40 -36.76 -15.75
C ASN A 660 16.60 -35.88 -14.50
N ILE A 661 15.90 -34.75 -14.42
CA ILE A 661 16.03 -33.83 -13.29
C ILE A 661 15.11 -34.29 -12.16
N LYS A 662 15.68 -34.57 -10.98
CA LYS A 662 14.91 -34.87 -9.78
C LYS A 662 14.18 -33.62 -9.28
N GLY A 663 12.86 -33.68 -9.21
CA GLY A 663 12.01 -32.61 -8.70
C GLY A 663 11.21 -33.01 -7.46
N LYS A 664 10.11 -32.29 -7.24
CA LYS A 664 9.16 -32.51 -6.13
C LYS A 664 8.77 -33.98 -5.95
N GLY A 665 8.72 -34.42 -4.70
CA GLY A 665 8.41 -35.80 -4.31
C GLY A 665 9.41 -36.83 -4.83
N GLY A 666 10.60 -36.40 -5.26
CA GLY A 666 11.61 -37.26 -5.88
C GLY A 666 11.31 -37.69 -7.32
N TYR A 667 10.26 -37.14 -7.95
CA TYR A 667 9.90 -37.49 -9.32
C TYR A 667 10.96 -37.03 -10.33
N ILE A 668 11.23 -37.85 -11.35
CA ILE A 668 12.24 -37.54 -12.38
C ILE A 668 11.58 -36.87 -13.58
N TYR A 669 11.86 -35.58 -13.79
CA TYR A 669 11.43 -34.84 -14.96
C TYR A 669 12.31 -35.17 -16.18
N GLN A 670 11.67 -35.71 -17.21
CA GLN A 670 12.31 -36.09 -18.48
C GLN A 670 11.95 -35.11 -19.61
N SER A 671 12.46 -35.37 -20.81
CA SER A 671 12.12 -34.60 -22.00
C SER A 671 10.61 -34.48 -22.18
N SER A 672 10.14 -33.28 -22.51
CA SER A 672 8.72 -33.00 -22.70
C SER A 672 7.83 -33.23 -21.47
N ALA A 673 8.38 -33.24 -20.25
CA ALA A 673 7.62 -33.30 -19.01
C ALA A 673 6.64 -32.13 -18.80
N ALA A 674 6.85 -31.00 -19.49
CA ALA A 674 6.03 -29.81 -19.36
C ALA A 674 6.06 -28.91 -20.60
N LEU A 675 5.20 -27.90 -20.60
CA LEU A 675 5.29 -26.77 -21.52
C LEU A 675 5.48 -25.45 -20.78
N CYS A 676 6.22 -24.51 -21.37
CA CYS A 676 6.34 -23.13 -20.92
C CYS A 676 5.59 -22.21 -21.90
N LEU A 677 4.98 -21.16 -21.34
CA LEU A 677 4.28 -20.11 -22.09
C LEU A 677 4.74 -18.75 -21.57
N GLU A 678 5.93 -18.35 -21.99
CA GLU A 678 6.60 -17.14 -21.52
C GLU A 678 6.13 -15.97 -22.38
N THR A 679 5.10 -15.25 -21.95
CA THR A 679 4.66 -14.04 -22.67
C THR A 679 5.73 -12.97 -22.56
N GLN A 680 6.11 -12.32 -23.65
CA GLN A 680 7.35 -11.55 -23.72
C GLN A 680 7.37 -10.52 -24.87
N GLY A 681 8.36 -9.62 -24.84
CA GLY A 681 8.88 -8.98 -26.05
C GLY A 681 9.63 -9.99 -26.92
N PHE A 682 9.79 -9.73 -28.22
CA PHE A 682 10.45 -10.69 -29.10
C PHE A 682 11.91 -10.90 -28.69
N PRO A 683 12.44 -12.14 -28.74
CA PRO A 683 13.85 -12.39 -28.49
C PRO A 683 14.73 -11.55 -29.43
N ASP A 684 15.90 -11.15 -28.94
CA ASP A 684 16.85 -10.31 -29.65
C ASP A 684 16.31 -9.00 -30.25
N ALA A 685 15.15 -8.49 -29.78
CA ALA A 685 14.56 -7.24 -30.27
C ALA A 685 15.47 -6.01 -30.15
N VAL A 686 16.49 -6.07 -29.28
CA VAL A 686 17.52 -5.02 -29.15
C VAL A 686 18.41 -4.90 -30.39
N ASN A 687 18.50 -5.96 -31.21
CA ASN A 687 19.31 -6.03 -32.43
C ASN A 687 18.45 -6.11 -33.71
N HIS A 688 17.12 -6.13 -33.58
CA HIS A 688 16.17 -6.15 -34.70
C HIS A 688 15.26 -4.93 -34.67
N PRO A 689 15.58 -3.84 -35.40
CA PRO A 689 14.82 -2.59 -35.36
C PRO A 689 13.38 -2.72 -35.87
N ASN A 690 13.08 -3.78 -36.63
CA ASN A 690 11.73 -4.10 -37.10
C ASN A 690 10.87 -4.81 -36.04
N PHE A 691 11.43 -5.21 -34.90
CA PHE A 691 10.68 -5.79 -33.79
C PHE A 691 10.17 -4.71 -32.82
N PRO A 692 9.09 -4.98 -32.05
CA PRO A 692 8.64 -4.05 -31.03
C PRO A 692 9.75 -3.75 -30.03
N SER A 693 9.99 -2.46 -29.77
CA SER A 693 11.05 -2.02 -28.88
C SER A 693 10.87 -2.54 -27.46
N VAL A 694 11.97 -2.99 -26.86
CA VAL A 694 12.07 -3.39 -25.45
C VAL A 694 12.83 -2.35 -24.61
N ILE A 695 13.11 -1.17 -25.16
CA ILE A 695 13.86 -0.12 -24.46
C ILE A 695 12.95 0.68 -23.53
N VAL A 696 13.36 0.79 -22.27
CA VAL A 696 12.68 1.61 -21.24
C VAL A 696 13.54 2.83 -20.93
N ASN A 697 13.02 4.01 -21.21
CA ASN A 697 13.67 5.28 -20.89
C ASN A 697 13.42 5.70 -19.43
N PRO A 698 14.32 6.48 -18.82
CA PRO A 698 14.10 7.08 -17.51
C PRO A 698 12.75 7.82 -17.44
N GLY A 699 12.03 7.62 -16.34
CA GLY A 699 10.68 8.19 -16.15
C GLY A 699 9.54 7.41 -16.83
N LYS A 700 9.83 6.44 -17.71
CA LYS A 700 8.84 5.49 -18.24
C LYS A 700 8.80 4.22 -17.39
N THR A 701 7.71 3.46 -17.52
CA THR A 701 7.49 2.23 -16.75
C THR A 701 7.13 1.10 -17.71
N PHE A 702 7.93 0.04 -17.69
CA PHE A 702 7.58 -1.24 -18.28
C PHE A 702 6.45 -1.88 -17.48
N LYS A 703 5.47 -2.43 -18.18
CA LYS A 703 4.32 -3.13 -17.60
C LYS A 703 4.03 -4.38 -18.41
N HIS A 704 4.07 -5.52 -17.74
CA HIS A 704 3.70 -6.80 -18.30
C HIS A 704 2.75 -7.51 -17.34
N PHE A 705 1.56 -7.81 -17.82
CA PHE A 705 0.49 -8.42 -17.07
C PHE A 705 0.16 -9.78 -17.66
N MET A 706 0.03 -10.79 -16.79
CA MET A 706 -0.45 -12.13 -17.14
C MET A 706 -1.66 -12.47 -16.28
N LEU A 707 -2.60 -13.22 -16.85
CA LEU A 707 -3.72 -13.82 -16.14
C LEU A 707 -3.86 -15.28 -16.56
N PHE A 708 -3.68 -16.18 -15.60
CA PHE A 708 -3.97 -17.60 -15.72
C PHE A 708 -5.37 -17.85 -15.16
N GLU A 709 -6.25 -18.42 -15.97
CA GLU A 709 -7.57 -18.88 -15.56
C GLU A 709 -7.63 -20.40 -15.67
N PHE A 710 -7.90 -21.08 -14.55
CA PHE A 710 -8.07 -22.52 -14.50
C PHE A 710 -9.55 -22.88 -14.40
N SER A 711 -9.91 -23.97 -15.06
CA SER A 711 -11.27 -24.53 -15.09
C SER A 711 -11.21 -26.01 -15.43
N THR A 712 -12.35 -26.70 -15.39
CA THR A 712 -12.50 -28.09 -15.82
C THR A 712 -13.52 -28.15 -16.95
N LYS A 713 -13.28 -29.02 -17.92
CA LYS A 713 -14.33 -29.48 -18.85
C LYS A 713 -15.04 -30.66 -18.20
N ILE A 714 -16.36 -30.56 -18.08
CA ILE A 714 -17.25 -31.66 -17.70
C ILE A 714 -17.27 -32.67 -18.86
#